data_AF-A0A498J8E0-F1
#
_entry.id   AF-A0A498J8E0-F1
#
_cell.length_a   1.000
_cell.length_b   1.000
_cell.length_c   1.000
_cell.angle_alpha   90.00
_cell.angle_beta   90.00
_cell.angle_gamma   90.00
#
_symmetry.space_group_name_H-M   'P 1'
#
loop_
_entity.id
_entity.type
_entity.pdbx_description
1 polymer ?
#
loop_
_entity_poly.entity_id
_entity_poly.type
_entity_poly.pdbx_seq_one_letter_code
_entity_poly.pdbx_strand_id
1 'polypeptide(L)'
;MMTPVYLNPPPSPFSHVEQANDQEQRLKLFISSSYTNQAAASSCSSLISSFPTFFDSFEDQRAGSSSTTTTTTTLGHDQSLLYHHKADKHIRDCGTRTYDQASKSSSLVQPHVVDVIGNKDHRLMSAYADHEREINGRGGEEEGKSNNNIRPRAVKWMSSKMGLMQEMTNPDLAPAGTTGNHIPAAAEIAEHKFRVFQYQENSDETSFSRNNNKTTPAVRVCSDCNTNTTPLWRSGPRGPKSLCNACGIRQRKARKAMAEAAAAAANGFVVGATDTSSAKGKVANKEKKPRGSHSKNKSKLIVTDTPSVSPNNKINSNNNKICFKGLGFQRVFPQDVAEAAILLMELSSLQKSHYTLLTSSFSASMERARRLANRAFVKRLVSEAKQFRQNESSVLSSSTSPVLYAPSRYVSSLSPCSFTRSNPRSDSLPSRNASHNAGFQTRSISVDALKSSDTFPRRHNSATPEEQIKMAELCGFDGLDSLIDATVPKSIRLESMKFPKFDEGLTESQMLEHMKNLASKNQIFKSFIGMGYYNTHVPPVILRNIMENPAWYTQYTPYQAEISQGRLESLLNFQTLITDLTGLPMSNASLLDEGTAAAEAMAMCNNIQKGKKKTFVIANNCHPQTIDICKTRADGFDLKVVSADLKDVDYSSGDVCGVLVQYPGTEGEVLDYGEFIKNAHANGVKVVMATDLLALTVLKPPGEFGADIVVGSAQRFGVPMGYGGPHAAFLATSQEYKRMMPGRIIGVSVDSSGKPALRMAMQTREQHIRRDKATSNICTAQALLANMAAMYAVYHGPEGLKTISQRVHGLAGAFAVGLKKLGTVEVQSLPFFDTVKVKVADAHAISDAANKLGLNLRLVDSSTITVSFDETTTLEDVDKLFKAFALGKPVPFTAASLAPEVQPAIPSGLTRESTFLTHPIFNSYHTEHELLRYIHKLQSKDLSLCHSMIPLGSCTMKLNATTEMMPVTWPSFTDIHPFAPTEQAEGYQEMFRDLGDLLCTITGFDSFSLQPNAGAAGEYAGLMARGDRHRNVCIIPVSAHGTNPASAAMCGMKIVTIGTDAKGNINIEELKKAAEANKDNLSAFMVTYPSTHGVYEEGIDEICKIIHDNGGQVYMDGANMNAQVGLTSPGWIGADVCHLNLHKTFCIPHGGGGPGMGPIGVKKHLAPFLPSHPVDLAHKL
;
A
#
# COMPACT_ATOMS: atom_id res chain seq x y z
N MET A 1 22.64 -29.41 16.16
CA MET A 1 22.50 -28.73 17.47
C MET A 1 23.72 -27.86 17.71
N MET A 2 23.56 -26.53 17.74
CA MET A 2 24.29 -25.64 18.64
C MET A 2 23.65 -24.25 18.61
N THR A 3 23.63 -23.58 19.75
CA THR A 3 23.04 -22.25 19.96
C THR A 3 24.07 -21.43 20.73
N PRO A 4 24.29 -20.13 20.44
CA PRO A 4 25.21 -19.33 21.23
C PRO A 4 24.69 -19.18 22.67
N VAL A 5 25.51 -19.55 23.64
CA VAL A 5 25.19 -19.47 25.08
C VAL A 5 26.04 -18.38 25.72
N TYR A 6 25.40 -17.42 26.40
CA TYR A 6 26.06 -16.58 27.40
C TYR A 6 25.97 -17.25 28.78
N LEU A 7 27.09 -17.26 29.51
CA LEU A 7 27.24 -17.90 30.82
C LEU A 7 27.06 -16.89 31.97
N ASN A 8 26.47 -17.34 33.07
CA ASN A 8 26.75 -16.84 34.43
C ASN A 8 26.30 -17.86 35.51
N PRO A 9 26.75 -17.75 36.78
CA PRO A 9 26.96 -18.92 37.66
C PRO A 9 25.75 -19.36 38.52
N PRO A 10 25.79 -20.59 39.08
CA PRO A 10 24.70 -21.17 39.86
C PRO A 10 24.80 -20.92 41.38
N PRO A 11 23.67 -20.78 42.10
CA PRO A 11 23.57 -21.00 43.55
C PRO A 11 23.39 -22.49 43.89
N SER A 12 23.65 -22.87 45.15
CA SER A 12 23.61 -24.26 45.64
C SER A 12 22.20 -24.75 46.04
N PRO A 13 21.89 -26.04 45.86
CA PRO A 13 20.76 -26.71 46.51
C PRO A 13 21.16 -27.27 47.89
N PHE A 14 20.21 -27.34 48.83
CA PHE A 14 20.40 -28.03 50.10
C PHE A 14 20.13 -29.54 49.98
N SER A 15 20.97 -30.29 50.68
CA SER A 15 20.91 -31.73 51.02
C SER A 15 19.57 -32.47 50.94
N HIS A 16 19.60 -33.71 50.43
CA HIS A 16 19.32 -34.89 51.27
C HIS A 16 19.90 -36.21 50.70
N VAL A 17 20.92 -36.73 51.40
CA VAL A 17 21.11 -38.15 51.82
C VAL A 17 21.38 -39.27 50.78
N GLU A 18 22.44 -40.03 51.09
CA GLU A 18 22.80 -41.43 50.73
C GLU A 18 23.49 -41.83 49.40
N GLN A 19 24.79 -42.10 49.57
CA GLN A 19 25.54 -43.33 49.21
C GLN A 19 25.89 -43.68 47.75
N ALA A 20 27.22 -43.73 47.56
CA ALA A 20 27.98 -44.77 46.85
C ALA A 20 27.91 -44.88 45.31
N ASN A 21 28.91 -45.47 44.63
CA ASN A 21 30.37 -45.53 44.86
C ASN A 21 31.02 -46.14 43.61
N ASP A 22 32.17 -45.61 43.13
CA ASP A 22 33.03 -46.25 42.10
C ASP A 22 32.34 -46.55 40.72
N GLN A 23 33.00 -46.91 39.61
CA GLN A 23 34.43 -46.91 39.27
C GLN A 23 34.68 -46.65 37.76
N GLU A 24 35.95 -46.37 37.44
CA GLU A 24 36.79 -46.84 36.31
C GLU A 24 36.18 -47.62 35.10
N GLN A 25 36.77 -47.64 33.87
CA GLN A 25 37.89 -46.93 33.18
C GLN A 25 38.10 -47.60 31.78
N ARG A 26 39.08 -47.13 30.99
CA ARG A 26 39.79 -47.85 29.87
C ARG A 26 39.04 -47.87 28.51
N LEU A 27 39.67 -47.91 27.31
CA LEU A 27 41.04 -47.75 26.73
C LEU A 27 40.86 -47.72 25.17
N LYS A 28 41.77 -47.35 24.24
CA LYS A 28 43.11 -46.70 24.17
C LYS A 28 43.44 -46.36 22.68
N LEU A 29 44.62 -45.75 22.44
CA LEU A 29 45.42 -45.72 21.18
C LEU A 29 44.91 -44.77 20.06
N PHE A 30 45.76 -43.99 19.37
CA PHE A 30 47.17 -43.56 19.57
C PHE A 30 47.38 -42.23 18.77
N ILE A 31 48.07 -41.20 19.31
CA ILE A 31 49.47 -40.78 19.01
C ILE A 31 49.67 -40.32 17.53
N SER A 32 50.28 -39.16 17.21
CA SER A 32 51.30 -38.35 17.92
C SER A 32 51.12 -36.81 17.78
N SER A 33 51.28 -36.03 18.87
CA SER A 33 52.42 -35.07 19.13
C SER A 33 52.41 -33.71 18.39
N SER A 34 52.76 -32.55 18.99
CA SER A 34 53.09 -32.23 20.39
C SER A 34 53.23 -30.70 20.65
N TYR A 35 52.77 -30.22 21.83
CA TYR A 35 53.42 -29.24 22.74
C TYR A 35 53.71 -27.78 22.25
N THR A 36 53.59 -26.68 23.04
CA THR A 36 52.98 -26.46 24.39
C THR A 36 52.67 -24.97 24.68
N ASN A 37 51.59 -24.75 25.44
CA ASN A 37 51.39 -23.83 26.61
C ASN A 37 52.00 -22.41 26.73
N GLN A 38 51.11 -21.49 27.17
CA GLN A 38 51.24 -20.50 28.29
C GLN A 38 52.22 -19.30 28.13
N ALA A 39 51.94 -18.06 28.54
CA ALA A 39 50.81 -17.41 29.23
C ALA A 39 51.13 -15.90 29.42
N ALA A 40 50.13 -15.14 29.90
CA ALA A 40 50.22 -13.90 30.70
C ALA A 40 50.67 -12.56 30.07
N ALA A 41 49.84 -11.53 30.36
CA ALA A 41 50.19 -10.12 30.66
C ALA A 41 50.86 -9.24 29.56
N SER A 42 50.65 -7.92 29.53
CA SER A 42 49.59 -7.07 30.11
C SER A 42 49.64 -5.65 29.50
N SER A 43 48.61 -4.84 29.78
CA SER A 43 48.66 -3.38 29.99
C SER A 43 49.20 -2.44 28.89
N CYS A 44 48.40 -1.42 28.60
CA CYS A 44 48.81 -0.05 28.21
C CYS A 44 49.52 0.16 26.85
N SER A 45 49.42 1.31 26.19
CA SER A 45 48.39 2.38 26.07
C SER A 45 49.02 3.51 25.25
N SER A 46 48.21 4.36 24.58
CA SER A 46 48.60 5.70 24.07
C SER A 46 49.73 5.78 23.02
N LEU A 47 49.93 6.85 22.24
CA LEU A 47 49.06 7.93 21.69
C LEU A 47 49.88 8.60 20.55
N ILE A 48 49.22 9.01 19.45
CA ILE A 48 49.46 10.26 18.68
C ILE A 48 50.87 10.56 18.09
N SER A 49 50.91 10.67 16.74
CA SER A 49 51.79 11.57 15.92
C SER A 49 53.29 11.20 15.75
N SER A 50 54.03 11.65 14.72
CA SER A 50 53.84 12.75 13.75
C SER A 50 54.34 12.46 12.32
N PHE A 51 53.85 13.26 11.36
CA PHE A 51 54.40 13.64 10.03
C PHE A 51 55.70 14.50 10.16
N PRO A 52 56.37 15.04 9.09
CA PRO A 52 56.14 14.96 7.62
C PRO A 52 57.42 14.76 6.72
N THR A 53 57.20 14.74 5.38
CA THR A 53 58.07 15.24 4.24
C THR A 53 59.53 14.77 4.08
N PHE A 54 59.94 14.13 2.97
CA PHE A 54 60.17 14.63 1.58
C PHE A 54 61.42 15.54 1.39
N PHE A 55 62.43 15.07 0.63
CA PHE A 55 62.80 15.63 -0.70
C PHE A 55 63.86 14.77 -1.48
N ASP A 56 63.66 14.70 -2.81
CA ASP A 56 64.54 14.46 -3.97
C ASP A 56 65.74 13.45 -4.04
N SER A 57 65.62 12.62 -5.10
CA SER A 57 66.59 12.39 -6.21
C SER A 57 67.67 11.28 -6.16
N PHE A 58 67.75 10.56 -7.28
CA PHE A 58 68.86 9.86 -8.00
C PHE A 58 70.16 9.50 -7.23
N GLU A 59 70.85 8.37 -7.51
CA GLU A 59 70.98 7.64 -8.78
C GLU A 59 71.46 6.16 -8.63
N ASP A 60 71.17 5.34 -9.66
CA ASP A 60 71.96 4.18 -10.16
C ASP A 60 72.10 2.83 -9.35
N GLN A 61 72.41 1.78 -10.13
CA GLN A 61 73.11 0.50 -9.85
C GLN A 61 72.39 -0.79 -9.36
N ARG A 62 72.14 -1.64 -10.37
CA ARG A 62 72.67 -3.04 -10.55
C ARG A 62 71.98 -4.26 -9.90
N ALA A 63 71.73 -5.23 -10.79
CA ALA A 63 71.75 -6.70 -10.62
C ALA A 63 70.76 -7.36 -9.64
N GLY A 64 70.22 -8.56 -9.89
CA GLY A 64 70.33 -9.49 -11.04
C GLY A 64 69.05 -10.36 -11.11
N SER A 65 68.58 -10.88 -12.25
CA SER A 65 69.20 -11.84 -13.18
C SER A 65 69.53 -13.21 -12.54
N SER A 66 69.25 -14.38 -13.12
CA SER A 66 68.51 -14.76 -14.34
C SER A 66 68.63 -16.28 -14.62
N SER A 67 67.73 -16.88 -15.38
CA SER A 67 68.05 -17.84 -16.47
C SER A 67 66.79 -18.05 -17.34
N THR A 68 66.66 -17.70 -18.63
CA THR A 68 67.51 -17.84 -19.85
C THR A 68 67.53 -19.28 -20.42
N THR A 69 67.80 -19.56 -21.71
CA THR A 69 68.45 -18.85 -22.86
C THR A 69 68.01 -19.60 -24.16
N THR A 70 68.00 -19.16 -25.44
CA THR A 70 68.44 -17.99 -26.27
C THR A 70 67.65 -18.11 -27.63
N THR A 71 67.56 -17.21 -28.63
CA THR A 71 68.12 -15.86 -28.93
C THR A 71 66.99 -14.90 -29.39
N THR A 72 66.86 -14.21 -30.55
CA THR A 72 67.63 -14.04 -31.82
C THR A 72 67.32 -12.66 -32.46
N THR A 73 68.11 -12.21 -33.43
CA THR A 73 68.03 -10.92 -34.16
C THR A 73 67.26 -11.03 -35.52
N THR A 74 66.90 -9.99 -36.30
CA THR A 74 67.42 -8.59 -36.42
C THR A 74 66.42 -7.67 -37.18
N LEU A 75 66.31 -6.37 -36.80
CA LEU A 75 65.92 -5.13 -37.56
C LEU A 75 64.63 -5.09 -38.45
N GLY A 76 63.85 -3.99 -38.52
CA GLY A 76 63.85 -2.72 -37.78
C GLY A 76 62.94 -1.61 -38.39
N HIS A 77 62.59 -0.58 -37.59
CA HIS A 77 61.91 0.72 -37.93
C HIS A 77 60.45 0.70 -38.50
N ASP A 78 59.55 1.66 -38.20
CA ASP A 78 59.38 2.59 -37.04
C ASP A 78 57.97 3.30 -37.06
N GLN A 79 57.74 4.20 -36.10
CA GLN A 79 56.72 5.28 -35.99
C GLN A 79 55.37 5.01 -35.27
N SER A 80 55.35 5.37 -33.96
CA SER A 80 54.36 6.29 -33.30
C SER A 80 52.85 5.94 -33.24
N LEU A 81 52.05 6.35 -32.23
CA LEU A 81 52.25 7.17 -31.01
C LEU A 81 51.13 6.84 -29.98
N LEU A 82 51.33 7.14 -28.69
CA LEU A 82 50.26 7.12 -27.66
C LEU A 82 49.42 8.41 -27.71
N TYR A 83 48.20 8.37 -27.16
CA TYR A 83 47.75 9.40 -26.20
C TYR A 83 46.55 8.95 -25.34
N HIS A 84 46.51 9.41 -24.09
CA HIS A 84 45.39 9.34 -23.14
C HIS A 84 45.09 10.77 -22.69
N HIS A 85 43.82 11.17 -22.49
CA HIS A 85 43.51 12.49 -21.90
C HIS A 85 42.25 12.50 -21.02
N LYS A 86 42.24 13.44 -20.06
CA LYS A 86 41.10 13.80 -19.22
C LYS A 86 40.57 15.20 -19.58
N ALA A 87 39.25 15.36 -19.39
CA ALA A 87 38.49 16.53 -18.91
C ALA A 87 38.90 17.97 -19.34
N ASP A 88 37.90 18.78 -19.70
CA ASP A 88 38.02 20.24 -19.85
C ASP A 88 36.71 20.96 -19.45
N LYS A 89 36.73 22.30 -19.29
CA LYS A 89 35.62 23.07 -18.70
C LYS A 89 35.50 24.56 -19.13
N HIS A 90 34.47 24.85 -19.95
CA HIS A 90 33.84 26.15 -20.24
C HIS A 90 34.62 27.26 -20.97
N ILE A 91 33.93 27.91 -21.93
CA ILE A 91 33.88 29.37 -22.08
C ILE A 91 32.56 29.78 -22.80
N ARG A 92 32.29 31.09 -22.90
CA ARG A 92 31.09 31.74 -23.51
C ARG A 92 31.32 31.95 -25.04
N ASP A 93 30.47 32.54 -25.89
CA ASP A 93 29.48 33.63 -25.69
C ASP A 93 28.46 33.76 -26.87
N CYS A 94 27.77 34.90 -26.98
CA CYS A 94 26.60 35.18 -27.83
C CYS A 94 26.79 35.16 -29.38
N GLY A 95 25.69 34.93 -30.12
CA GLY A 95 25.20 36.01 -31.01
C GLY A 95 24.78 35.76 -32.47
N THR A 96 23.51 35.39 -32.69
CA THR A 96 22.63 35.80 -33.83
C THR A 96 22.88 35.29 -35.27
N ARG A 97 21.78 35.35 -36.07
CA ARG A 97 21.66 35.17 -37.54
C ARG A 97 21.91 33.74 -38.07
N THR A 98 21.19 33.16 -39.04
CA THR A 98 19.84 33.21 -39.67
C THR A 98 20.02 32.63 -41.08
N TYR A 99 18.95 32.05 -41.64
CA TYR A 99 18.73 31.77 -43.08
C TYR A 99 19.32 30.49 -43.74
N ASP A 100 18.37 29.60 -44.04
CA ASP A 100 18.03 29.03 -45.37
C ASP A 100 18.45 27.61 -45.82
N GLN A 101 17.67 27.13 -46.79
CA GLN A 101 17.70 25.81 -47.44
C GLN A 101 18.55 25.81 -48.72
N ALA A 102 18.98 24.63 -49.21
CA ALA A 102 18.77 24.15 -50.59
C ALA A 102 19.63 22.92 -50.98
N SER A 103 19.23 22.26 -52.09
CA SER A 103 19.95 21.23 -52.91
C SER A 103 20.23 19.86 -52.24
N LYS A 104 20.00 18.68 -52.86
CA LYS A 104 20.16 18.13 -54.24
C LYS A 104 21.63 17.78 -54.59
N SER A 105 21.97 16.68 -55.30
CA SER A 105 21.26 15.44 -55.72
C SER A 105 22.21 14.47 -56.47
N SER A 106 21.81 13.20 -56.72
CA SER A 106 22.35 12.23 -57.74
C SER A 106 23.81 11.73 -57.57
N SER A 107 24.29 10.56 -58.06
CA SER A 107 23.73 9.26 -58.59
C SER A 107 24.92 8.24 -58.72
N LEU A 108 24.99 7.07 -59.41
CA LEU A 108 24.19 6.27 -60.38
C LEU A 108 24.80 4.81 -60.46
N VAL A 109 24.42 4.01 -61.48
CA VAL A 109 25.06 2.78 -62.07
C VAL A 109 24.76 1.38 -61.47
N GLN A 110 24.29 0.47 -62.35
CA GLN A 110 24.30 -1.01 -62.31
C GLN A 110 24.82 -1.55 -63.69
N PRO A 111 24.99 -2.87 -63.94
CA PRO A 111 23.90 -3.72 -64.52
C PRO A 111 23.94 -5.18 -63.95
N HIS A 112 23.37 -6.30 -64.45
CA HIS A 112 22.50 -6.75 -65.59
C HIS A 112 21.55 -7.87 -65.01
N VAL A 113 20.29 -8.15 -65.43
CA VAL A 113 19.68 -8.62 -66.72
C VAL A 113 19.78 -10.16 -66.95
N VAL A 114 18.83 -10.73 -67.73
CA VAL A 114 18.54 -12.17 -68.05
C VAL A 114 17.57 -12.86 -67.06
N ASP A 115 16.51 -13.61 -67.41
CA ASP A 115 15.53 -13.67 -68.55
C ASP A 115 14.44 -14.75 -68.23
N VAL A 116 13.26 -14.93 -68.89
CA VAL A 116 12.29 -14.05 -69.62
C VAL A 116 11.01 -14.87 -70.00
N ILE A 117 9.89 -14.22 -70.35
CA ILE A 117 8.61 -14.76 -70.94
C ILE A 117 7.70 -15.58 -69.97
N GLY A 118 6.36 -15.52 -70.01
CA GLY A 118 5.43 -14.89 -70.97
C GLY A 118 4.05 -14.49 -70.36
N ASN A 119 3.10 -14.06 -71.20
CA ASN A 119 1.93 -13.26 -70.79
C ASN A 119 0.69 -13.51 -71.69
N LYS A 120 -0.55 -13.44 -71.14
CA LYS A 120 -1.79 -12.82 -71.71
C LYS A 120 -3.17 -13.48 -71.38
N ASP A 121 -4.04 -12.62 -70.84
CA ASP A 121 -5.44 -12.32 -71.25
C ASP A 121 -6.68 -13.18 -70.85
N HIS A 122 -7.82 -12.45 -70.82
CA HIS A 122 -9.26 -12.85 -70.84
C HIS A 122 -10.04 -13.30 -69.58
N ARG A 123 -10.41 -12.31 -68.75
CA ARG A 123 -11.80 -11.80 -68.50
C ARG A 123 -13.03 -12.76 -68.47
N LEU A 124 -13.86 -12.51 -67.42
CA LEU A 124 -15.35 -12.41 -67.35
C LEU A 124 -16.23 -13.54 -66.74
N MET A 125 -17.08 -13.08 -65.81
CA MET A 125 -18.46 -13.53 -65.42
C MET A 125 -18.74 -14.85 -64.67
N SER A 126 -19.15 -14.67 -63.40
CA SER A 126 -20.40 -15.13 -62.76
C SER A 126 -21.49 -15.84 -63.59
N ALA A 127 -22.39 -16.67 -63.04
CA ALA A 127 -22.54 -17.28 -61.70
C ALA A 127 -23.80 -18.22 -61.71
N TYR A 128 -24.28 -18.60 -60.51
CA TYR A 128 -25.61 -19.14 -60.15
C TYR A 128 -25.89 -20.67 -60.26
N ALA A 129 -26.34 -21.18 -59.11
CA ALA A 129 -27.56 -21.99 -58.90
C ALA A 129 -27.57 -23.53 -59.02
N ASP A 130 -27.70 -24.16 -57.84
CA ASP A 130 -28.87 -24.96 -57.41
C ASP A 130 -29.10 -26.45 -57.77
N HIS A 131 -29.67 -27.11 -56.74
CA HIS A 131 -30.68 -28.19 -56.74
C HIS A 131 -30.31 -29.69 -57.03
N GLU A 132 -30.26 -30.46 -55.92
CA GLU A 132 -31.21 -31.56 -55.57
C GLU A 132 -30.87 -33.07 -55.78
N ARG A 133 -31.50 -33.88 -54.90
CA ARG A 133 -31.83 -35.34 -54.94
C ARG A 133 -30.73 -36.36 -54.53
N GLU A 134 -30.91 -37.05 -53.40
CA GLU A 134 -31.48 -38.43 -53.19
C GLU A 134 -30.36 -39.52 -53.28
N ILE A 135 -30.36 -40.67 -52.61
CA ILE A 135 -31.43 -41.68 -52.36
C ILE A 135 -31.25 -42.42 -51.01
N ASN A 136 -32.38 -42.59 -50.30
CA ASN A 136 -32.82 -43.65 -49.34
C ASN A 136 -31.87 -44.61 -48.57
N GLY A 137 -32.20 -44.83 -47.29
CA GLY A 137 -31.63 -45.89 -46.43
C GLY A 137 -32.40 -46.13 -45.11
N ARG A 138 -33.61 -46.69 -45.23
CA ARG A 138 -34.53 -47.32 -44.24
C ARG A 138 -33.86 -48.01 -43.04
N GLY A 139 -34.47 -48.17 -41.86
CA GLY A 139 -35.79 -47.83 -41.27
C GLY A 139 -35.72 -48.16 -39.75
N GLY A 140 -36.55 -47.69 -38.81
CA GLY A 140 -38.01 -47.76 -38.60
C GLY A 140 -38.19 -47.84 -37.05
N GLU A 141 -39.05 -47.07 -36.38
CA GLU A 141 -40.51 -47.30 -36.20
C GLU A 141 -40.83 -48.57 -35.37
N GLU A 142 -41.71 -48.60 -34.36
CA GLU A 142 -42.51 -47.59 -33.62
C GLU A 142 -42.70 -48.15 -32.16
N GLU A 143 -43.51 -47.71 -31.18
CA GLU A 143 -44.81 -47.03 -31.06
C GLU A 143 -44.96 -46.64 -29.54
N GLY A 144 -45.75 -45.68 -29.03
CA GLY A 144 -46.58 -44.61 -29.59
C GLY A 144 -47.59 -44.06 -28.54
N LYS A 145 -48.52 -43.18 -29.00
CA LYS A 145 -49.68 -42.55 -28.29
C LYS A 145 -49.41 -41.31 -27.40
N SER A 146 -50.23 -40.24 -27.44
CA SER A 146 -51.22 -39.80 -28.45
C SER A 146 -51.75 -38.36 -28.23
N ASN A 147 -51.88 -37.60 -29.33
CA ASN A 147 -52.91 -36.58 -29.66
C ASN A 147 -53.14 -35.29 -28.82
N ASN A 148 -52.63 -34.17 -29.38
CA ASN A 148 -53.38 -33.03 -29.94
C ASN A 148 -54.61 -32.41 -29.22
N ASN A 149 -54.58 -31.07 -29.03
CA ASN A 149 -55.59 -30.17 -29.65
C ASN A 149 -55.20 -28.66 -29.73
N ILE A 150 -55.11 -28.16 -30.98
CA ILE A 150 -55.60 -26.87 -31.56
C ILE A 150 -55.56 -25.52 -30.76
N ARG A 151 -55.10 -24.45 -31.43
CA ARG A 151 -55.07 -23.00 -31.01
C ARG A 151 -56.30 -22.23 -31.57
N PRO A 152 -56.42 -20.87 -31.59
CA PRO A 152 -55.79 -19.77 -30.82
C PRO A 152 -56.80 -18.69 -30.28
N ARG A 153 -56.33 -17.72 -29.46
CA ARG A 153 -56.79 -16.30 -29.50
C ARG A 153 -55.82 -15.35 -28.80
N ALA A 154 -55.86 -14.05 -29.14
CA ALA A 154 -54.83 -13.08 -28.73
C ALA A 154 -55.33 -11.60 -28.67
N VAL A 155 -54.44 -10.72 -28.17
CA VAL A 155 -54.43 -9.24 -28.25
C VAL A 155 -55.44 -8.44 -27.42
N LYS A 156 -54.94 -7.85 -26.32
CA LYS A 156 -55.04 -6.42 -25.89
C LYS A 156 -54.47 -6.27 -24.46
N TRP A 157 -53.68 -5.25 -24.11
CA TRP A 157 -52.84 -4.31 -24.88
C TRP A 157 -51.76 -3.73 -23.92
N MET A 158 -50.66 -3.19 -24.45
CA MET A 158 -49.58 -2.60 -23.63
C MET A 158 -49.87 -1.15 -23.22
N SER A 159 -49.32 -0.67 -22.09
CA SER A 159 -48.63 0.63 -22.01
C SER A 159 -47.93 0.86 -20.65
N SER A 160 -46.97 1.79 -20.63
CA SER A 160 -46.21 2.33 -19.49
C SER A 160 -45.01 1.53 -18.95
N LYS A 161 -43.87 2.22 -18.86
CA LYS A 161 -42.60 1.83 -18.20
C LYS A 161 -41.80 0.63 -18.75
N MET A 162 -41.59 0.60 -20.07
CA MET A 162 -40.22 0.44 -20.58
C MET A 162 -39.88 1.61 -21.52
N GLY A 163 -38.67 2.16 -21.36
CA GLY A 163 -38.18 3.35 -22.05
C GLY A 163 -36.99 3.93 -21.28
N LEU A 164 -35.94 4.34 -22.00
CA LEU A 164 -34.63 4.77 -21.47
C LEU A 164 -33.80 3.69 -20.75
N MET A 165 -33.55 2.55 -21.41
CA MET A 165 -32.25 1.84 -21.31
C MET A 165 -32.05 0.74 -22.38
N GLN A 166 -32.29 1.03 -23.66
CA GLN A 166 -32.04 0.07 -24.74
C GLN A 166 -31.78 0.74 -26.11
N GLU A 167 -30.73 1.55 -26.19
CA GLU A 167 -30.29 2.17 -27.45
C GLU A 167 -28.76 2.37 -27.40
N MET A 168 -28.05 2.03 -28.49
CA MET A 168 -26.58 1.92 -28.67
C MET A 168 -25.94 0.51 -28.55
N THR A 169 -26.29 -0.42 -29.46
CA THR A 169 -25.34 -1.26 -30.26
C THR A 169 -26.09 -2.27 -31.15
N ASN A 170 -26.35 -1.93 -32.42
CA ASN A 170 -25.85 -2.67 -33.59
C ASN A 170 -26.23 -1.95 -34.91
N PRO A 171 -25.53 -2.23 -36.03
CA PRO A 171 -25.68 -1.47 -37.28
C PRO A 171 -26.64 -2.10 -38.31
N ASP A 172 -26.79 -1.36 -39.42
CA ASP A 172 -27.23 -1.77 -40.76
C ASP A 172 -28.68 -2.27 -41.00
N LEU A 173 -29.44 -1.44 -41.71
CA LEU A 173 -29.95 -1.78 -43.05
C LEU A 173 -30.36 -0.51 -43.83
N ALA A 174 -30.27 -0.55 -45.17
CA ALA A 174 -30.42 0.60 -46.06
C ALA A 174 -31.78 0.64 -46.79
N PRO A 175 -32.08 1.75 -47.49
CA PRO A 175 -32.84 1.73 -48.74
C PRO A 175 -31.99 2.21 -49.94
N ALA A 176 -32.45 1.94 -51.17
CA ALA A 176 -31.64 2.01 -52.40
C ALA A 176 -32.07 3.11 -53.41
N GLY A 177 -31.15 3.42 -54.34
CA GLY A 177 -31.42 4.12 -55.61
C GLY A 177 -30.94 5.57 -55.70
N THR A 178 -30.42 6.09 -56.83
CA THR A 178 -30.17 5.51 -58.18
C THR A 178 -29.14 6.33 -58.97
N THR A 179 -28.38 5.68 -59.87
CA THR A 179 -27.76 6.20 -61.14
C THR A 179 -26.86 7.46 -61.15
N GLY A 180 -25.68 7.36 -61.79
CA GLY A 180 -24.94 8.52 -62.33
C GLY A 180 -23.45 8.25 -62.61
N ASN A 181 -22.94 8.62 -63.79
CA ASN A 181 -21.54 8.45 -64.21
C ASN A 181 -20.80 9.80 -64.37
N HIS A 182 -19.46 9.70 -64.47
CA HIS A 182 -18.46 10.66 -65.01
C HIS A 182 -17.78 11.68 -64.08
N ILE A 183 -16.51 11.91 -64.42
CA ILE A 183 -15.57 12.92 -63.93
C ILE A 183 -15.19 13.78 -65.16
N PRO A 184 -15.27 15.11 -65.06
CA PRO A 184 -14.08 15.96 -65.25
C PRO A 184 -14.03 17.11 -64.21
N ALA A 185 -13.08 18.05 -64.38
CA ALA A 185 -12.62 18.95 -63.31
C ALA A 185 -12.98 20.45 -63.45
N ALA A 186 -12.97 21.11 -62.29
CA ALA A 186 -12.76 22.55 -62.05
C ALA A 186 -13.92 23.56 -62.26
N ALA A 187 -13.79 24.68 -61.53
CA ALA A 187 -14.60 25.92 -61.49
C ALA A 187 -15.99 25.90 -60.81
N GLU A 188 -16.06 26.56 -59.65
CA GLU A 188 -17.01 27.62 -59.19
C GLU A 188 -18.52 27.59 -59.60
N ILE A 189 -19.51 27.96 -58.77
CA ILE A 189 -19.52 28.71 -57.48
C ILE A 189 -20.80 28.38 -56.65
N ALA A 190 -20.81 28.73 -55.34
CA ALA A 190 -21.96 28.70 -54.40
C ALA A 190 -22.54 27.31 -53.99
N GLU A 191 -23.08 27.08 -52.78
CA GLU A 191 -23.15 27.92 -51.57
C GLU A 191 -23.09 27.08 -50.26
N HIS A 192 -23.14 27.75 -49.10
CA HIS A 192 -23.26 27.18 -47.75
C HIS A 192 -22.22 26.12 -47.29
N LYS A 193 -21.09 26.62 -46.78
CA LYS A 193 -20.29 25.95 -45.74
C LYS A 193 -20.38 26.75 -44.44
N PHE A 194 -20.45 26.05 -43.30
CA PHE A 194 -20.03 26.61 -42.01
C PHE A 194 -18.88 25.77 -41.46
N ARG A 195 -17.76 26.43 -41.13
CA ARG A 195 -16.62 25.82 -40.45
C ARG A 195 -16.19 26.73 -39.30
N VAL A 196 -15.66 26.09 -38.26
CA VAL A 196 -14.98 26.69 -37.11
C VAL A 196 -13.97 27.77 -37.54
N PHE A 197 -13.87 28.88 -36.80
CA PHE A 197 -12.57 29.50 -36.50
C PHE A 197 -12.59 30.28 -35.15
N GLN A 198 -11.41 30.75 -34.75
CA GLN A 198 -11.04 31.29 -33.45
C GLN A 198 -11.45 32.77 -33.28
N TYR A 199 -11.18 33.34 -32.09
CA TYR A 199 -10.95 34.78 -31.95
C TYR A 199 -9.82 35.08 -30.96
N GLN A 200 -8.88 35.92 -31.41
CA GLN A 200 -8.08 36.83 -30.59
C GLN A 200 -7.97 38.17 -31.37
N GLU A 201 -7.38 39.20 -30.79
CA GLU A 201 -7.85 40.59 -30.93
C GLU A 201 -7.16 41.45 -32.02
N ASN A 202 -7.71 42.67 -32.21
CA ASN A 202 -7.14 43.88 -32.86
C ASN A 202 -7.33 44.02 -34.39
N SER A 203 -7.57 45.23 -34.95
CA SER A 203 -7.89 46.56 -34.37
C SER A 203 -8.60 47.51 -35.38
N ASP A 204 -8.65 48.82 -35.05
CA ASP A 204 -8.98 50.01 -35.89
C ASP A 204 -10.50 50.25 -36.12
N GLU A 205 -11.14 51.30 -35.57
CA GLU A 205 -11.06 52.76 -35.83
C GLU A 205 -11.65 53.18 -37.21
N THR A 206 -12.57 54.15 -37.34
CA THR A 206 -12.63 55.50 -36.74
C THR A 206 -14.05 56.11 -36.70
N SER A 207 -14.31 57.04 -35.75
CA SER A 207 -15.28 58.19 -35.77
C SER A 207 -16.78 57.96 -36.11
N PHE A 208 -17.77 58.58 -35.44
CA PHE A 208 -17.91 60.03 -35.22
C PHE A 208 -18.88 60.40 -34.07
N SER A 209 -18.80 61.66 -33.63
CA SER A 209 -19.75 62.39 -32.77
C SER A 209 -19.83 62.03 -31.27
N ARG A 210 -20.00 63.07 -30.44
CA ARG A 210 -20.13 62.99 -28.98
C ARG A 210 -21.60 63.17 -28.58
N ASN A 211 -22.05 62.45 -27.55
CA ASN A 211 -22.88 63.10 -26.53
C ASN A 211 -22.71 62.47 -25.15
N ASN A 212 -22.59 63.31 -24.12
CA ASN A 212 -22.35 62.86 -22.74
C ASN A 212 -23.68 62.57 -22.04
N ASN A 213 -23.90 61.32 -21.62
CA ASN A 213 -24.81 61.03 -20.51
C ASN A 213 -24.37 59.74 -19.78
N LYS A 214 -23.68 59.91 -18.64
CA LYS A 214 -23.31 58.80 -17.76
C LYS A 214 -24.53 58.33 -16.96
N THR A 215 -25.28 57.36 -17.49
CA THR A 215 -26.24 56.60 -16.68
C THR A 215 -25.48 55.66 -15.74
N THR A 216 -25.57 55.93 -14.44
CA THR A 216 -24.99 55.07 -13.40
C THR A 216 -25.59 53.67 -13.48
N PRO A 217 -24.80 52.58 -13.42
CA PRO A 217 -25.35 51.23 -13.42
C PRO A 217 -26.23 51.03 -12.18
N ALA A 218 -27.51 50.74 -12.39
CA ALA A 218 -28.49 50.65 -11.31
C ALA A 218 -28.05 49.66 -10.23
N VAL A 219 -27.94 50.15 -8.99
CA VAL A 219 -27.54 49.34 -7.82
C VAL A 219 -28.56 48.22 -7.64
N ARG A 220 -28.13 46.97 -7.86
CA ARG A 220 -29.00 45.80 -7.69
C ARG A 220 -29.28 45.59 -6.20
N VAL A 221 -30.54 45.36 -5.86
CA VAL A 221 -31.03 45.23 -4.48
C VAL A 221 -31.74 43.89 -4.32
N CYS A 222 -31.44 43.16 -3.24
CA CYS A 222 -32.04 41.88 -2.94
C CYS A 222 -33.54 42.03 -2.65
N SER A 223 -34.38 41.36 -3.43
CA SER A 223 -35.84 41.42 -3.37
C SER A 223 -36.51 40.86 -2.10
N ASP A 224 -35.73 40.55 -1.05
CA ASP A 224 -36.14 39.88 0.20
C ASP A 224 -35.49 40.53 1.46
N CYS A 225 -34.20 40.86 1.43
CA CYS A 225 -33.51 41.56 2.54
C CYS A 225 -32.92 42.94 2.19
N ASN A 226 -33.18 43.45 0.98
CA ASN A 226 -32.72 44.75 0.49
C ASN A 226 -31.19 45.01 0.52
N THR A 227 -30.32 44.01 0.76
CA THR A 227 -28.87 44.21 0.57
C THR A 227 -28.54 44.52 -0.88
N ASN A 228 -27.59 45.44 -1.09
CA ASN A 228 -26.98 45.75 -2.39
C ASN A 228 -25.68 44.93 -2.65
N THR A 229 -25.17 44.23 -1.65
CA THR A 229 -23.89 43.53 -1.67
C THR A 229 -24.06 42.06 -1.31
N THR A 230 -23.45 41.19 -2.12
CA THR A 230 -23.53 39.73 -2.01
C THR A 230 -22.44 39.09 -2.87
N PRO A 231 -21.80 37.98 -2.45
CA PRO A 231 -20.81 37.29 -3.27
C PRO A 231 -21.42 36.58 -4.50
N LEU A 232 -22.75 36.38 -4.51
CA LEU A 232 -23.47 35.84 -5.66
C LEU A 232 -24.92 36.34 -5.67
N TRP A 233 -25.44 36.66 -6.86
CA TRP A 233 -26.86 36.93 -7.09
C TRP A 233 -27.57 35.67 -7.59
N ARG A 234 -28.68 35.30 -6.94
CA ARG A 234 -29.48 34.10 -7.23
C ARG A 234 -30.86 34.46 -7.74
N SER A 235 -31.48 33.57 -8.51
CA SER A 235 -32.88 33.71 -8.96
C SER A 235 -33.86 33.61 -7.78
N GLY A 236 -34.98 34.30 -7.89
CA GLY A 236 -36.04 34.37 -6.88
C GLY A 236 -37.42 34.58 -7.52
N PRO A 237 -38.46 34.92 -6.75
CA PRO A 237 -39.83 35.05 -7.26
C PRO A 237 -39.97 36.25 -8.21
N ARG A 238 -39.15 37.29 -8.04
CA ARG A 238 -39.05 38.46 -8.92
C ARG A 238 -38.02 38.26 -10.04
N GLY A 239 -37.86 37.03 -10.54
CA GLY A 239 -37.02 36.71 -11.70
C GLY A 239 -35.54 36.38 -11.41
N PRO A 240 -34.70 36.27 -12.45
CA PRO A 240 -33.29 35.89 -12.33
C PRO A 240 -32.45 36.95 -11.62
N LYS A 241 -31.44 36.50 -10.84
CA LYS A 241 -30.53 37.36 -10.06
C LYS A 241 -31.23 38.35 -9.10
N SER A 242 -32.49 38.11 -8.71
CA SER A 242 -33.28 38.99 -7.83
C SER A 242 -33.01 38.82 -6.32
N LEU A 243 -32.27 37.80 -5.89
CA LEU A 243 -31.95 37.54 -4.48
C LEU A 243 -30.44 37.53 -4.22
N CYS A 244 -30.04 37.92 -3.02
CA CYS A 244 -28.67 37.70 -2.53
C CYS A 244 -28.42 36.21 -2.24
N ASN A 245 -27.16 35.85 -2.01
CA ASN A 245 -26.74 34.47 -1.75
C ASN A 245 -27.51 33.84 -0.57
N ALA A 246 -27.60 34.57 0.56
CA ALA A 246 -28.28 34.11 1.76
C ALA A 246 -29.79 33.92 1.56
N CYS A 247 -30.49 34.89 0.99
CA CYS A 247 -31.93 34.81 0.73
C CYS A 247 -32.28 33.73 -0.30
N GLY A 248 -31.48 33.57 -1.36
CA GLY A 248 -31.66 32.49 -2.33
C GLY A 248 -31.44 31.10 -1.72
N ILE A 249 -30.48 30.95 -0.79
CA ILE A 249 -30.29 29.70 -0.04
C ILE A 249 -31.44 29.45 0.94
N ARG A 250 -31.90 30.48 1.68
CA ARG A 250 -33.06 30.43 2.57
C ARG A 250 -34.31 29.97 1.82
N GLN A 251 -34.59 30.58 0.67
CA GLN A 251 -35.73 30.21 -0.17
C GLN A 251 -35.58 28.81 -0.80
N ARG A 252 -34.37 28.40 -1.23
CA ARG A 252 -34.13 27.02 -1.70
C ARG A 252 -34.40 25.99 -0.60
N LYS A 253 -33.97 26.25 0.64
CA LYS A 253 -34.28 25.39 1.80
C LYS A 253 -35.78 25.35 2.10
N ALA A 254 -36.46 26.49 2.12
CA ALA A 254 -37.90 26.55 2.33
C ALA A 254 -38.71 25.80 1.26
N ARG A 255 -38.35 25.97 -0.03
CA ARG A 255 -38.97 25.21 -1.14
C ARG A 255 -38.70 23.71 -1.04
N LYS A 256 -37.49 23.31 -0.64
CA LYS A 256 -37.17 21.89 -0.42
C LYS A 256 -38.01 21.29 0.71
N ALA A 257 -38.07 21.96 1.87
CA ALA A 257 -38.91 21.53 3.00
C ALA A 257 -40.41 21.48 2.66
N MET A 258 -40.92 22.41 1.84
CA MET A 258 -42.30 22.37 1.34
C MET A 258 -42.54 21.20 0.39
N ALA A 259 -41.58 20.86 -0.48
CA ALA A 259 -41.69 19.67 -1.35
C ALA A 259 -41.60 18.36 -0.54
N GLU A 260 -40.75 18.30 0.49
CA GLU A 260 -40.65 17.16 1.40
C GLU A 260 -41.93 16.99 2.24
N ALA A 261 -42.52 18.08 2.74
CA ALA A 261 -43.82 18.06 3.42
C ALA A 261 -44.98 17.65 2.47
N ALA A 262 -44.96 18.10 1.21
CA ALA A 262 -45.95 17.68 0.22
C ALA A 262 -45.83 16.19 -0.14
N ALA A 263 -44.60 15.66 -0.23
CA ALA A 263 -44.36 14.23 -0.44
C ALA A 263 -44.79 13.39 0.78
N ALA A 264 -44.54 13.87 2.00
CA ALA A 264 -45.02 13.22 3.22
C ALA A 264 -46.56 13.19 3.29
N ALA A 265 -47.23 14.29 2.93
CA ALA A 265 -48.69 14.35 2.85
C ALA A 265 -49.27 13.43 1.76
N ALA A 266 -48.59 13.26 0.62
CA ALA A 266 -49.00 12.36 -0.45
C ALA A 266 -48.91 10.88 -0.09
N ASN A 267 -47.99 10.50 0.81
CA ASN A 267 -47.80 9.12 1.28
C ASN A 267 -48.63 8.77 2.54
N GLY A 268 -49.44 9.71 3.05
CA GLY A 268 -50.15 9.57 4.33
C GLY A 268 -51.54 8.92 4.28
N PHE A 269 -51.95 8.33 3.15
CA PHE A 269 -53.29 7.74 2.97
C PHE A 269 -53.24 6.45 2.13
N VAL A 270 -54.27 5.59 2.32
CA VAL A 270 -54.50 4.26 1.70
C VAL A 270 -53.85 3.05 2.41
N VAL A 271 -54.50 2.61 3.49
CA VAL A 271 -55.18 1.29 3.59
C VAL A 271 -56.41 1.49 4.51
N GLY A 272 -57.63 1.05 4.23
CA GLY A 272 -58.19 0.46 3.01
C GLY A 272 -59.69 0.17 3.21
N ALA A 273 -60.50 0.19 2.14
CA ALA A 273 -61.91 -0.20 2.15
C ALA A 273 -62.33 -0.72 0.75
N THR A 274 -63.31 -1.61 0.71
CA THR A 274 -63.73 -2.36 -0.49
C THR A 274 -64.78 -1.64 -1.34
N ASP A 275 -64.87 -2.07 -2.61
CA ASP A 275 -65.99 -1.99 -3.56
C ASP A 275 -67.18 -1.05 -3.25
N THR A 276 -67.44 -0.09 -4.15
CA THR A 276 -68.68 -0.14 -4.97
C THR A 276 -68.65 0.88 -6.12
N SER A 277 -69.66 0.79 -6.98
CA SER A 277 -69.77 1.41 -8.30
C SER A 277 -70.17 2.90 -8.33
N SER A 278 -69.64 3.58 -9.35
CA SER A 278 -70.32 4.58 -10.22
C SER A 278 -70.38 6.08 -9.85
N ALA A 279 -70.41 6.87 -10.93
CA ALA A 279 -71.07 8.17 -11.14
C ALA A 279 -70.59 9.47 -10.44
N LYS A 280 -70.06 10.38 -11.29
CA LYS A 280 -70.38 11.82 -11.38
C LYS A 280 -70.40 12.71 -10.10
N GLY A 281 -69.43 13.62 -10.00
CA GLY A 281 -69.75 15.05 -10.14
C GLY A 281 -69.45 16.05 -9.00
N LYS A 282 -68.74 17.13 -9.38
CA LYS A 282 -68.89 18.54 -8.96
C LYS A 282 -68.89 18.96 -7.46
N VAL A 283 -67.78 19.63 -7.08
CA VAL A 283 -67.73 21.06 -6.62
C VAL A 283 -68.30 21.49 -5.24
N ALA A 284 -67.48 22.31 -4.54
CA ALA A 284 -67.80 23.38 -3.55
C ALA A 284 -67.89 23.14 -2.02
N ASN A 285 -66.78 23.50 -1.34
CA ASN A 285 -66.62 24.71 -0.48
C ASN A 285 -67.20 24.83 0.97
N LYS A 286 -66.46 25.59 1.80
CA LYS A 286 -66.81 26.37 3.03
C LYS A 286 -66.89 25.78 4.47
N GLU A 287 -65.94 26.26 5.29
CA GLU A 287 -66.08 27.00 6.59
C GLU A 287 -66.46 26.36 7.98
N LYS A 288 -65.61 26.69 8.98
CA LYS A 288 -65.87 27.09 10.41
C LYS A 288 -66.31 26.06 11.51
N LYS A 289 -65.33 25.72 12.41
CA LYS A 289 -65.20 26.04 13.87
C LYS A 289 -66.46 26.49 14.71
N PRO A 290 -66.45 26.47 16.08
CA PRO A 290 -65.82 25.58 17.11
C PRO A 290 -66.59 25.40 18.50
N ARG A 291 -66.07 24.59 19.48
CA ARG A 291 -66.07 24.72 21.01
C ARG A 291 -66.61 23.56 21.92
N GLY A 292 -65.95 23.36 23.09
CA GLY A 292 -66.46 22.84 24.41
C GLY A 292 -66.59 21.30 24.61
N SER A 293 -66.78 20.68 25.80
CA SER A 293 -66.47 20.95 27.25
C SER A 293 -67.26 19.96 28.19
N HIS A 294 -66.88 19.49 29.40
CA HIS A 294 -65.62 19.38 30.19
C HIS A 294 -65.82 18.61 31.56
N SER A 295 -64.77 17.98 32.15
CA SER A 295 -64.69 17.30 33.50
C SER A 295 -65.39 15.91 33.68
N LYS A 296 -65.18 15.03 34.70
CA LYS A 296 -64.68 15.12 36.11
C LYS A 296 -64.44 13.72 36.80
N ASN A 297 -63.43 13.53 37.68
CA ASN A 297 -63.30 12.57 38.85
C ASN A 297 -63.42 11.00 38.62
N LYS A 298 -62.99 10.01 39.46
CA LYS A 298 -62.18 9.75 40.73
C LYS A 298 -62.09 8.18 40.94
N SER A 299 -61.45 7.49 41.92
CA SER A 299 -60.16 7.55 42.70
C SER A 299 -60.09 6.45 43.83
N LYS A 300 -58.88 5.95 44.26
CA LYS A 300 -58.52 5.09 45.47
C LYS A 300 -58.42 3.54 45.32
N LEU A 301 -57.67 2.71 46.11
CA LEU A 301 -56.40 2.78 46.94
C LEU A 301 -56.06 1.38 47.59
N ILE A 302 -54.83 1.14 48.15
CA ILE A 302 -54.36 0.05 49.09
C ILE A 302 -53.84 -1.29 48.43
N VAL A 303 -52.94 -2.14 49.01
CA VAL A 303 -51.49 -2.12 49.46
C VAL A 303 -51.09 -3.48 50.14
N THR A 304 -49.79 -3.82 50.33
CA THR A 304 -49.14 -5.02 51.01
C THR A 304 -49.08 -6.38 50.24
N ASP A 305 -48.15 -7.35 50.43
CA ASP A 305 -46.71 -7.38 50.86
C ASP A 305 -46.01 -8.73 50.50
N THR A 306 -44.71 -8.90 50.85
CA THR A 306 -43.79 -10.05 50.53
C THR A 306 -43.79 -11.19 51.62
N PRO A 307 -43.14 -12.40 51.48
CA PRO A 307 -41.68 -12.65 51.41
C PRO A 307 -41.22 -13.93 50.62
N SER A 308 -40.09 -14.57 51.00
CA SER A 308 -39.20 -15.45 50.20
C SER A 308 -38.88 -16.85 50.81
N VAL A 309 -38.11 -17.71 50.09
CA VAL A 309 -37.03 -18.66 50.54
C VAL A 309 -36.86 -19.93 49.63
N SER A 310 -35.64 -20.48 49.55
CA SER A 310 -35.15 -21.64 48.75
C SER A 310 -35.12 -22.98 49.56
N PRO A 311 -34.42 -24.11 49.23
CA PRO A 311 -33.66 -24.57 48.04
C PRO A 311 -33.87 -26.08 47.63
N ASN A 312 -32.90 -26.67 46.89
CA ASN A 312 -32.42 -28.09 46.87
C ASN A 312 -32.89 -29.20 45.86
N ASN A 313 -32.02 -29.46 44.85
CA ASN A 313 -31.18 -30.70 44.66
C ASN A 313 -31.67 -31.98 43.89
N LYS A 314 -30.67 -32.72 43.32
CA LYS A 314 -30.62 -34.10 42.70
C LYS A 314 -31.13 -34.32 41.24
N ILE A 315 -30.27 -34.56 40.22
CA ILE A 315 -29.53 -35.81 39.81
C ILE A 315 -30.34 -36.78 38.88
N ASN A 316 -29.64 -37.38 37.89
CA ASN A 316 -30.02 -38.46 36.94
C ASN A 316 -30.91 -38.11 35.72
N SER A 317 -30.87 -38.82 34.56
CA SER A 317 -29.79 -39.62 33.91
C SER A 317 -30.19 -40.12 32.50
N ASN A 318 -29.25 -40.11 31.53
CA ASN A 318 -29.13 -40.98 30.35
C ASN A 318 -30.22 -41.09 29.23
N ASN A 319 -29.69 -41.41 28.04
CA ASN A 319 -30.30 -42.19 26.94
C ASN A 319 -31.33 -41.59 25.94
N ASN A 320 -30.77 -41.14 24.81
CA ASN A 320 -30.88 -41.77 23.48
C ASN A 320 -32.17 -41.70 22.60
N LYS A 321 -31.90 -41.54 21.29
CA LYS A 321 -32.64 -41.96 20.08
C LYS A 321 -33.84 -41.16 19.50
N ILE A 322 -33.57 -40.70 18.26
CA ILE A 322 -34.41 -40.77 17.04
C ILE A 322 -35.38 -39.61 16.73
N CYS A 323 -35.49 -39.35 15.43
CA CYS A 323 -36.15 -38.22 14.75
C CYS A 323 -37.68 -38.18 14.89
N PHE A 324 -38.30 -37.04 14.55
CA PHE A 324 -39.05 -36.93 13.29
C PHE A 324 -39.22 -35.48 12.79
N LYS A 325 -39.97 -35.30 11.69
CA LYS A 325 -40.08 -34.08 10.87
C LYS A 325 -40.88 -32.96 11.55
N GLY A 326 -40.50 -31.72 11.25
CA GLY A 326 -41.03 -30.51 11.89
C GLY A 326 -42.41 -30.02 11.45
N LEU A 327 -42.73 -28.83 11.95
CA LEU A 327 -43.77 -27.89 11.47
C LEU A 327 -43.40 -26.49 11.95
N GLY A 328 -43.91 -25.45 11.29
CA GLY A 328 -43.59 -24.05 11.61
C GLY A 328 -44.45 -23.47 12.73
N PHE A 329 -43.92 -22.49 13.46
CA PHE A 329 -44.67 -21.66 14.40
C PHE A 329 -44.34 -20.18 14.21
N GLN A 330 -45.38 -19.35 14.10
CA GLN A 330 -45.26 -17.91 14.29
C GLN A 330 -44.91 -17.62 15.76
N ARG A 331 -44.05 -16.65 16.02
CA ARG A 331 -43.93 -16.02 17.34
C ARG A 331 -44.38 -14.57 17.25
N VAL A 332 -45.41 -14.25 18.03
CA VAL A 332 -45.84 -12.88 18.32
C VAL A 332 -44.77 -12.22 19.20
N PHE A 333 -44.41 -10.98 18.88
CA PHE A 333 -43.57 -10.15 19.75
C PHE A 333 -44.44 -9.24 20.64
N PRO A 334 -44.11 -9.02 21.92
CA PRO A 334 -44.82 -8.09 22.79
C PRO A 334 -44.71 -6.64 22.30
N GLN A 335 -45.78 -5.88 22.49
CA GLN A 335 -45.92 -4.53 21.95
C GLN A 335 -45.09 -3.48 22.72
N ASP A 336 -44.77 -3.76 23.99
CA ASP A 336 -44.10 -2.85 24.93
C ASP A 336 -42.67 -2.47 24.51
N VAL A 337 -42.01 -3.34 23.73
CA VAL A 337 -40.66 -3.10 23.19
C VAL A 337 -40.66 -1.95 22.16
N ALA A 338 -41.77 -1.74 21.44
CA ALA A 338 -41.89 -0.68 20.45
C ALA A 338 -42.03 0.70 21.12
N GLU A 339 -42.84 0.81 22.18
CA GLU A 339 -43.04 2.07 22.90
C GLU A 339 -41.77 2.51 23.64
N ALA A 340 -41.05 1.58 24.27
CA ALA A 340 -39.74 1.84 24.87
C ALA A 340 -38.71 2.36 23.84
N ALA A 341 -38.70 1.80 22.63
CA ALA A 341 -37.82 2.25 21.55
C ALA A 341 -38.17 3.67 21.05
N ILE A 342 -39.46 4.00 20.95
CA ILE A 342 -39.93 5.35 20.58
C ILE A 342 -39.52 6.37 21.65
N LEU A 343 -39.73 6.08 22.93
CA LEU A 343 -39.38 6.97 24.03
C LEU A 343 -37.87 7.27 24.08
N LEU A 344 -37.03 6.26 23.83
CA LEU A 344 -35.57 6.42 23.73
C LEU A 344 -35.15 7.25 22.50
N MET A 345 -35.86 7.14 21.37
CA MET A 345 -35.61 8.00 20.21
C MET A 345 -35.98 9.47 20.46
N GLU A 346 -37.09 9.74 21.15
CA GLU A 346 -37.48 11.12 21.52
C GLU A 346 -36.54 11.75 22.53
N LEU A 347 -36.08 10.99 23.55
CA LEU A 347 -35.05 11.45 24.48
C LEU A 347 -33.71 11.73 23.77
N SER A 348 -33.31 10.89 22.81
CA SER A 348 -32.12 11.14 21.98
C SER A 348 -32.28 12.40 21.11
N SER A 349 -33.48 12.67 20.61
CA SER A 349 -33.82 13.87 19.84
C SER A 349 -33.69 15.15 20.69
N LEU A 350 -34.20 15.11 21.93
CA LEU A 350 -34.14 16.23 22.88
C LEU A 350 -32.69 16.53 23.32
N GLN A 351 -31.89 15.50 23.62
CA GLN A 351 -30.46 15.69 23.91
C GLN A 351 -29.70 16.32 22.74
N LYS A 352 -29.89 15.82 21.51
CA LYS A 352 -29.27 16.39 20.30
C LYS A 352 -29.69 17.84 20.08
N SER A 353 -30.95 18.18 20.38
CA SER A 353 -31.47 19.55 20.27
C SER A 353 -30.80 20.50 21.27
N HIS A 354 -30.67 20.11 22.53
CA HIS A 354 -29.94 20.88 23.56
C HIS A 354 -28.45 21.02 23.22
N TYR A 355 -27.79 19.95 22.78
CA TYR A 355 -26.37 20.00 22.40
C TYR A 355 -26.13 20.93 21.20
N THR A 356 -27.06 20.98 20.24
CA THR A 356 -27.00 21.90 19.10
C THR A 356 -27.22 23.36 19.50
N LEU A 357 -28.10 23.64 20.48
CA LEU A 357 -28.30 24.98 21.03
C LEU A 357 -27.09 25.48 21.84
N LEU A 358 -26.48 24.60 22.64
CA LEU A 358 -25.26 24.91 23.38
C LEU A 358 -24.08 25.17 22.44
N THR A 359 -23.78 24.25 21.51
CA THR A 359 -22.67 24.39 20.56
C THR A 359 -22.81 25.59 19.63
N SER A 360 -24.03 25.93 19.17
CA SER A 360 -24.26 27.14 18.37
C SER A 360 -24.09 28.44 19.18
N SER A 361 -24.49 28.45 20.46
CA SER A 361 -24.27 29.58 21.37
C SER A 361 -22.78 29.76 21.70
N PHE A 362 -22.05 28.66 21.90
CA PHE A 362 -20.61 28.66 22.14
C PHE A 362 -19.83 29.12 20.90
N SER A 363 -20.21 28.63 19.71
CA SER A 363 -19.66 29.05 18.42
C SER A 363 -19.89 30.54 18.13
N ALA A 364 -21.10 31.05 18.38
CA ALA A 364 -21.40 32.48 18.25
C ALA A 364 -20.60 33.36 19.24
N SER A 365 -20.29 32.82 20.43
CA SER A 365 -19.47 33.50 21.43
C SER A 365 -17.98 33.51 21.05
N MET A 366 -17.45 32.37 20.60
CA MET A 366 -16.09 32.24 20.04
C MET A 366 -15.89 33.16 18.83
N GLU A 367 -16.84 33.19 17.90
CA GLU A 367 -16.77 34.07 16.72
C GLU A 367 -16.84 35.57 17.11
N ARG A 368 -17.60 35.92 18.15
CA ARG A 368 -17.63 37.28 18.70
C ARG A 368 -16.30 37.64 19.39
N ALA A 369 -15.72 36.73 20.17
CA ALA A 369 -14.41 36.91 20.81
C ALA A 369 -13.28 37.05 19.77
N ARG A 370 -13.26 36.18 18.74
CA ARG A 370 -12.29 36.22 17.63
C ARG A 370 -12.36 37.54 16.86
N ARG A 371 -13.56 38.08 16.62
CA ARG A 371 -13.75 39.42 16.01
C ARG A 371 -13.27 40.56 16.91
N LEU A 372 -13.43 40.46 18.23
CA LEU A 372 -12.90 41.45 19.18
C LEU A 372 -11.37 41.41 19.23
N ALA A 373 -10.77 40.22 19.32
CA ALA A 373 -9.32 40.02 19.28
C ALA A 373 -8.71 40.57 17.98
N ASN A 374 -9.25 40.20 16.82
CA ASN A 374 -8.80 40.71 15.52
C ASN A 374 -8.93 42.25 15.42
N ARG A 375 -9.97 42.84 16.02
CA ARG A 375 -10.17 44.31 16.02
C ARG A 375 -9.20 45.03 16.95
N ALA A 376 -8.76 44.40 18.03
CA ALA A 376 -7.68 44.91 18.88
C ALA A 376 -6.31 44.79 18.17
N PHE A 377 -6.03 43.65 17.54
CA PHE A 377 -4.80 43.39 16.79
C PHE A 377 -4.62 44.36 15.61
N VAL A 378 -5.67 44.57 14.81
CA VAL A 378 -5.67 45.56 13.71
C VAL A 378 -5.53 47.00 14.24
N LYS A 379 -6.12 47.34 15.40
CA LYS A 379 -5.88 48.66 16.02
C LYS A 379 -4.42 48.86 16.40
N ARG A 380 -3.77 47.83 16.96
CA ARG A 380 -2.36 47.85 17.38
C ARG A 380 -1.41 48.04 16.19
N LEU A 381 -1.59 47.25 15.13
CA LEU A 381 -0.86 47.40 13.87
C LEU A 381 -1.06 48.80 13.25
N VAL A 382 -2.25 49.39 13.36
CA VAL A 382 -2.55 50.73 12.85
C VAL A 382 -1.97 51.86 13.73
N SER A 383 -1.72 51.63 15.03
CA SER A 383 -0.94 52.58 15.86
C SER A 383 0.57 52.46 15.61
N GLU A 384 1.09 51.24 15.50
CA GLU A 384 2.51 50.99 15.23
C GLU A 384 2.90 51.54 13.83
N ALA A 385 2.05 51.31 12.82
CA ALA A 385 2.19 51.90 11.48
C ALA A 385 1.88 53.42 11.38
N LYS A 386 1.47 54.06 12.49
CA LYS A 386 1.39 55.53 12.61
C LYS A 386 2.63 56.12 13.28
N GLN A 387 3.16 55.47 14.32
CA GLN A 387 4.41 55.90 14.97
C GLN A 387 5.58 55.87 13.98
N PHE A 388 5.68 54.83 13.13
CA PHE A 388 6.70 54.77 12.06
C PHE A 388 6.64 55.99 11.13
N ARG A 389 5.45 56.43 10.72
CA ARG A 389 5.28 57.58 9.80
C ARG A 389 5.59 58.95 10.42
N GLN A 390 5.63 59.07 11.74
CA GLN A 390 6.00 60.35 12.38
C GLN A 390 7.52 60.52 12.44
N ASN A 391 8.30 59.43 12.53
CA ASN A 391 9.76 59.49 12.54
C ASN A 391 10.40 59.71 11.15
N GLU A 392 9.68 59.48 10.06
CA GLU A 392 10.13 59.79 8.68
C GLU A 392 9.86 61.25 8.25
N SER A 393 9.40 62.11 9.17
CA SER A 393 8.98 63.49 8.86
C SER A 393 10.12 64.51 8.74
N SER A 394 11.39 64.09 8.86
CA SER A 394 12.56 64.97 8.75
C SER A 394 13.64 64.38 7.84
N VAL A 395 14.24 65.24 7.01
CA VAL A 395 15.25 64.94 5.97
C VAL A 395 14.69 64.18 4.76
N LEU A 396 14.27 64.93 3.73
CA LEU A 396 13.82 64.38 2.44
C LEU A 396 14.36 65.23 1.26
N SER A 397 15.57 64.89 0.80
CA SER A 397 16.09 65.22 -0.54
C SER A 397 17.32 64.33 -0.83
N SER A 398 17.55 63.78 -2.03
CA SER A 398 16.78 63.89 -3.29
C SER A 398 16.85 62.62 -4.16
N SER A 399 15.90 62.55 -5.11
CA SER A 399 16.00 61.92 -6.45
C SER A 399 16.10 60.38 -6.63
N THR A 400 15.07 59.88 -7.34
CA THR A 400 15.08 58.81 -8.38
C THR A 400 15.31 57.33 -8.01
N SER A 401 14.19 56.62 -7.93
CA SER A 401 13.96 55.17 -8.11
C SER A 401 14.07 54.73 -9.59
N PRO A 402 13.80 53.45 -9.96
CA PRO A 402 14.02 52.16 -9.26
C PRO A 402 14.67 51.08 -10.18
N VAL A 403 14.99 49.87 -9.67
CA VAL A 403 14.79 48.61 -10.43
C VAL A 403 14.86 47.33 -9.57
N LEU A 404 14.12 46.32 -10.02
CA LEU A 404 14.01 44.88 -9.72
C LEU A 404 15.01 44.20 -8.75
N TYR A 405 14.50 43.14 -8.09
CA TYR A 405 15.32 42.09 -7.46
C TYR A 405 14.88 40.70 -7.94
N ALA A 406 15.81 39.95 -8.54
CA ALA A 406 15.72 38.51 -8.82
C ALA A 406 17.16 37.93 -8.78
N PRO A 407 17.36 36.66 -8.34
CA PRO A 407 18.56 36.34 -7.57
C PRO A 407 19.70 35.70 -8.37
N SER A 408 20.92 35.86 -7.87
CA SER A 408 22.08 35.04 -8.24
C SER A 408 22.72 34.39 -7.01
N ARG A 409 23.39 33.27 -7.23
CA ARG A 409 24.03 32.43 -6.20
C ARG A 409 25.43 32.98 -5.92
N TYR A 410 25.82 33.02 -4.64
CA TYR A 410 27.23 33.22 -4.27
C TYR A 410 27.95 31.88 -4.13
N VAL A 411 29.09 31.76 -4.80
CA VAL A 411 30.17 30.84 -4.46
C VAL A 411 31.45 31.68 -4.46
N SER A 412 32.21 31.62 -3.37
CA SER A 412 33.38 32.48 -3.17
C SER A 412 34.61 31.92 -3.87
N SER A 413 35.41 32.81 -4.48
CA SER A 413 36.84 32.59 -4.72
C SER A 413 37.63 33.83 -4.30
N LEU A 414 38.65 33.62 -3.48
CA LEU A 414 39.56 34.66 -3.01
C LEU A 414 40.58 35.00 -4.10
N SER A 415 40.99 36.27 -4.19
CA SER A 415 42.38 36.68 -4.46
C SER A 415 42.57 38.20 -4.24
N PRO A 416 43.81 38.68 -4.05
CA PRO A 416 44.07 39.92 -3.31
C PRO A 416 44.31 41.14 -4.21
N CYS A 417 44.45 42.31 -3.58
CA CYS A 417 45.09 43.47 -4.22
C CYS A 417 45.97 44.22 -3.21
N SER A 418 47.10 44.75 -3.70
CA SER A 418 48.17 45.33 -2.88
C SER A 418 48.15 46.86 -2.87
N PHE A 419 48.78 47.41 -1.83
CA PHE A 419 49.13 48.83 -1.60
C PHE A 419 49.31 49.72 -2.84
N THR A 420 48.87 50.98 -2.72
CA THR A 420 49.72 52.15 -2.99
C THR A 420 49.39 53.30 -2.03
N ARG A 421 50.35 54.21 -1.81
CA ARG A 421 50.30 55.31 -0.83
C ARG A 421 49.70 56.59 -1.44
N SER A 422 49.02 57.37 -0.60
CA SER A 422 49.27 58.82 -0.46
C SER A 422 48.91 59.32 0.94
N ASN A 423 49.51 60.46 1.33
CA ASN A 423 49.47 61.18 2.62
C ASN A 423 49.80 62.68 2.26
N PRO A 424 49.66 63.75 3.08
CA PRO A 424 49.84 63.79 4.55
C PRO A 424 49.03 64.87 5.36
N ARG A 425 49.39 65.04 6.65
CA ARG A 425 49.08 66.18 7.59
C ARG A 425 47.63 66.29 8.09
N SER A 426 47.31 66.83 9.28
CA SER A 426 47.98 67.05 10.60
C SER A 426 46.85 67.39 11.63
N ASP A 427 46.93 67.43 12.97
CA ASP A 427 47.96 67.91 13.92
C ASP A 427 47.77 67.40 15.39
N SER A 428 48.81 67.60 16.21
CA SER A 428 48.87 67.86 17.67
C SER A 428 48.15 67.03 18.78
N LEU A 429 48.97 66.33 19.59
CA LEU A 429 49.06 66.37 21.08
C LEU A 429 47.91 65.82 21.98
N PRO A 430 48.16 65.52 23.29
CA PRO A 430 49.34 64.89 23.90
C PRO A 430 49.01 63.72 24.88
N SER A 431 50.04 63.09 25.45
CA SER A 431 49.95 61.92 26.35
C SER A 431 49.22 62.17 27.68
N ARG A 432 48.48 61.14 28.15
CA ARG A 432 48.27 60.86 29.58
C ARG A 432 48.20 59.34 29.81
N ASN A 433 48.91 58.84 30.80
CA ASN A 433 48.99 57.39 31.09
C ASN A 433 47.64 56.84 31.59
N ALA A 434 47.09 55.87 30.87
CA ALA A 434 46.11 54.91 31.37
C ALA A 434 46.65 53.50 31.07
N SER A 435 46.93 52.73 32.12
CA SER A 435 47.54 51.39 32.01
C SER A 435 46.50 50.35 31.56
N HIS A 436 46.16 50.36 30.27
CA HIS A 436 45.35 49.31 29.69
C HIS A 436 46.20 48.06 29.44
N ASN A 437 45.99 47.05 30.27
CA ASN A 437 46.42 45.69 29.98
C ASN A 437 45.94 45.30 28.57
N ALA A 438 46.88 45.03 27.66
CA ALA A 438 46.62 44.30 26.43
C ALA A 438 46.39 42.81 26.76
N GLY A 439 45.39 42.55 27.60
CA GLY A 439 44.97 41.21 27.96
C GLY A 439 44.40 40.54 26.72
N PHE A 440 45.18 39.63 26.13
CA PHE A 440 44.67 38.68 25.16
C PHE A 440 43.50 37.92 25.80
N GLN A 441 42.27 38.29 25.42
CA GLN A 441 41.08 37.58 25.85
C GLN A 441 41.04 36.22 25.13
N THR A 442 41.75 35.24 25.68
CA THR A 442 41.59 33.82 25.39
C THR A 442 40.15 33.43 25.74
N ARG A 443 39.25 33.55 24.76
CA ARG A 443 37.89 33.02 24.84
C ARG A 443 38.00 31.50 25.00
N SER A 444 37.76 31.01 26.21
CA SER A 444 37.54 29.59 26.46
C SER A 444 36.31 29.13 25.67
N ILE A 445 36.53 28.25 24.69
CA ILE A 445 35.45 27.56 24.00
C ILE A 445 35.01 26.41 24.92
N SER A 446 33.72 26.34 25.26
CA SER A 446 33.19 25.23 26.05
C SER A 446 33.16 23.95 25.22
N VAL A 447 33.25 22.79 25.87
CA VAL A 447 33.11 21.49 25.19
C VAL A 447 31.73 21.38 24.52
N ASP A 448 30.69 21.98 25.10
CA ASP A 448 29.35 22.04 24.50
C ASP A 448 29.30 22.81 23.18
N ALA A 449 30.12 23.87 23.03
CA ALA A 449 30.22 24.62 21.78
C ALA A 449 31.00 23.86 20.67
N LEU A 450 31.58 22.69 21.00
CA LEU A 450 32.26 21.79 20.07
C LEU A 450 31.42 20.51 19.77
N LYS A 451 30.23 20.35 20.38
CA LYS A 451 29.33 19.24 20.09
C LYS A 451 28.69 19.39 18.70
N SER A 452 28.40 18.26 18.05
CA SER A 452 27.75 18.21 16.74
C SER A 452 26.40 18.94 16.74
N SER A 453 26.16 19.76 15.71
CA SER A 453 24.96 20.61 15.65
C SER A 453 23.76 19.96 14.96
N ASP A 454 23.94 18.84 14.28
CA ASP A 454 22.95 18.06 13.52
C ASP A 454 22.20 17.01 14.37
N THR A 455 21.92 17.35 15.62
CA THR A 455 21.13 16.50 16.53
C THR A 455 19.67 16.41 16.06
N PHE A 456 19.15 15.17 15.97
CA PHE A 456 17.82 14.89 15.41
C PHE A 456 16.61 15.25 16.30
N PRO A 457 16.63 15.13 17.65
CA PRO A 457 15.43 15.34 18.47
C PRO A 457 14.78 16.73 18.31
N ARG A 458 15.59 17.78 18.09
CA ARG A 458 15.13 19.16 17.83
C ARG A 458 14.60 19.40 16.40
N ARG A 459 14.53 18.35 15.58
CA ARG A 459 13.88 18.32 14.25
C ARG A 459 12.61 17.48 14.27
N HIS A 460 12.64 16.36 15.01
CA HIS A 460 11.47 15.49 15.19
C HIS A 460 10.41 16.14 16.09
N ASN A 461 10.84 16.74 17.20
CA ASN A 461 9.96 17.42 18.15
C ASN A 461 9.85 18.91 17.78
N SER A 462 8.62 19.41 17.62
CA SER A 462 8.36 20.76 17.12
C SER A 462 8.37 21.86 18.18
N ALA A 463 8.18 21.53 19.46
CA ALA A 463 8.08 22.50 20.56
C ALA A 463 9.41 22.67 21.29
N THR A 464 9.87 23.92 21.47
CA THR A 464 11.07 24.21 22.30
C THR A 464 10.78 23.99 23.80
N PRO A 465 11.79 23.88 24.68
CA PRO A 465 11.56 23.77 26.12
C PRO A 465 10.70 24.90 26.68
N GLU A 466 10.87 26.12 26.19
CA GLU A 466 10.08 27.29 26.60
C GLU A 466 8.65 27.26 26.06
N GLU A 467 8.36 26.50 25.00
CA GLU A 467 7.00 26.25 24.52
C GLU A 467 6.35 25.10 25.30
N GLN A 468 7.11 24.05 25.62
CA GLN A 468 6.65 22.92 26.45
C GLN A 468 6.23 23.39 27.85
N ILE A 469 7.02 24.27 28.49
CA ILE A 469 6.65 24.89 29.78
C ILE A 469 5.33 25.67 29.65
N LYS A 470 5.20 26.56 28.66
CA LYS A 470 3.96 27.34 28.44
C LYS A 470 2.74 26.47 28.12
N MET A 471 2.94 25.32 27.48
CA MET A 471 1.88 24.33 27.23
C MET A 471 1.47 23.60 28.51
N ALA A 472 2.43 23.23 29.38
CA ALA A 472 2.13 22.67 30.70
C ALA A 472 1.39 23.69 31.59
N GLU A 473 1.88 24.94 31.66
CA GLU A 473 1.24 26.05 32.39
C GLU A 473 -0.22 26.25 31.94
N LEU A 474 -0.47 26.25 30.62
CA LEU A 474 -1.81 26.36 30.04
C LEU A 474 -2.72 25.16 30.38
N CYS A 475 -2.14 23.98 30.59
CA CYS A 475 -2.85 22.79 31.08
C CYS A 475 -3.00 22.75 32.61
N GLY A 476 -2.40 23.69 33.35
CA GLY A 476 -2.47 23.76 34.81
C GLY A 476 -1.34 23.05 35.56
N PHE A 477 -0.18 22.82 34.92
CA PHE A 477 0.97 22.11 35.48
C PHE A 477 2.25 22.94 35.40
N ASP A 478 3.11 22.86 36.40
CA ASP A 478 4.37 23.63 36.46
C ASP A 478 5.42 23.22 35.40
N GLY A 479 5.24 22.05 34.77
CA GLY A 479 6.14 21.54 33.74
C GLY A 479 5.69 20.21 33.14
N LEU A 480 6.47 19.68 32.19
CA LEU A 480 6.15 18.43 31.51
C LEU A 480 6.15 17.22 32.46
N ASP A 481 7.08 17.18 33.41
CA ASP A 481 7.16 16.07 34.37
C ASP A 481 5.94 15.99 35.29
N SER A 482 5.43 17.11 35.80
CA SER A 482 4.23 17.13 36.65
C SER A 482 2.94 16.84 35.87
N LEU A 483 2.90 17.16 34.57
CA LEU A 483 1.86 16.68 33.66
C LEU A 483 1.93 15.16 33.46
N ILE A 484 3.13 14.58 33.31
CA ILE A 484 3.33 13.12 33.19
C ILE A 484 2.97 12.41 34.50
N ASP A 485 3.38 12.93 35.66
CA ASP A 485 3.03 12.41 37.00
C ASP A 485 1.51 12.31 37.21
N ALA A 486 0.74 13.24 36.64
CA ALA A 486 -0.72 13.26 36.70
C ALA A 486 -1.42 12.47 35.58
N THR A 487 -0.68 11.94 34.60
CA THR A 487 -1.23 11.27 33.40
C THR A 487 -0.89 9.78 33.34
N VAL A 488 0.30 9.37 33.76
CA VAL A 488 0.78 7.97 33.66
C VAL A 488 0.81 7.34 35.06
N PRO A 489 0.01 6.27 35.32
CA PRO A 489 -0.07 5.66 36.64
C PRO A 489 1.28 5.22 37.19
N LYS A 490 1.59 5.64 38.42
CA LYS A 490 2.92 5.46 39.03
C LYS A 490 3.32 3.99 39.22
N SER A 491 2.37 3.07 39.33
CA SER A 491 2.64 1.63 39.45
C SER A 491 3.31 1.01 38.23
N ILE A 492 3.07 1.56 37.03
CA ILE A 492 3.58 1.01 35.76
C ILE A 492 4.73 1.84 35.16
N ARG A 493 5.13 2.95 35.78
CA ARG A 493 6.16 3.84 35.25
C ARG A 493 7.57 3.27 35.50
N LEU A 494 8.43 3.34 34.49
CA LEU A 494 9.85 3.00 34.61
C LEU A 494 10.63 4.17 35.22
N GLU A 495 11.64 3.89 36.04
CA GLU A 495 12.54 4.92 36.58
C GLU A 495 13.45 5.50 35.50
N SER A 496 13.91 4.66 34.57
CA SER A 496 14.62 5.06 33.36
C SER A 496 14.55 3.96 32.29
N MET A 497 14.86 4.31 31.04
CA MET A 497 15.08 3.38 29.93
C MET A 497 16.49 3.61 29.40
N LYS A 498 17.26 2.53 29.21
CA LYS A 498 18.65 2.56 28.78
C LYS A 498 18.93 1.46 27.77
N PHE A 499 19.63 1.81 26.68
CA PHE A 499 19.85 0.94 25.53
C PHE A 499 21.27 0.35 25.51
N PRO A 500 21.44 -0.92 25.09
CA PRO A 500 22.77 -1.54 24.97
C PRO A 500 23.59 -0.97 23.80
N LYS A 501 22.92 -0.32 22.84
CA LYS A 501 23.50 0.39 21.69
C LYS A 501 22.72 1.70 21.48
N PHE A 502 23.38 2.72 20.95
CA PHE A 502 22.75 3.99 20.52
C PHE A 502 21.99 4.77 21.63
N ASP A 503 22.36 4.60 22.90
CA ASP A 503 21.67 5.18 24.07
C ASP A 503 21.62 6.72 24.06
N GLU A 504 22.70 7.38 23.65
CA GLU A 504 22.79 8.84 23.45
C GLU A 504 22.16 9.29 22.10
N GLY A 505 21.66 8.34 21.30
CA GLY A 505 21.26 8.53 19.90
C GLY A 505 22.45 8.68 18.93
N LEU A 506 22.12 8.94 17.66
CA LEU A 506 23.07 9.35 16.62
C LEU A 506 22.63 10.71 16.06
N THR A 507 23.58 11.50 15.57
CA THR A 507 23.24 12.68 14.75
C THR A 507 22.72 12.26 13.36
N GLU A 508 22.08 13.19 12.63
CA GLU A 508 21.59 12.91 11.28
C GLU A 508 22.70 12.44 10.34
N SER A 509 23.92 13.02 10.44
CA SER A 509 25.08 12.60 9.66
C SER A 509 25.58 11.21 10.07
N GLN A 510 25.67 10.94 11.37
CA GLN A 510 26.12 9.65 11.91
C GLN A 510 25.16 8.52 11.56
N MET A 511 23.84 8.77 11.54
CA MET A 511 22.86 7.77 11.13
C MET A 511 23.03 7.39 9.65
N LEU A 512 23.27 8.37 8.77
CA LEU A 512 23.55 8.09 7.35
C LEU A 512 24.89 7.40 7.13
N GLU A 513 25.88 7.58 8.02
CA GLU A 513 27.14 6.84 8.01
C GLU A 513 26.96 5.40 8.50
N HIS A 514 26.24 5.19 9.61
CA HIS A 514 25.88 3.86 10.11
C HIS A 514 25.10 3.05 9.06
N MET A 515 24.09 3.64 8.42
CA MET A 515 23.33 2.97 7.34
C MET A 515 24.20 2.63 6.12
N LYS A 516 25.23 3.43 5.80
CA LYS A 516 26.20 3.09 4.73
C LYS A 516 27.07 1.90 5.12
N ASN A 517 27.49 1.84 6.38
CA ASN A 517 28.30 0.75 6.93
C ASN A 517 27.50 -0.57 7.05
N LEU A 518 26.17 -0.50 7.16
CA LEU A 518 25.27 -1.65 6.96
C LEU A 518 25.14 -2.00 5.47
N ALA A 519 24.86 -1.01 4.61
CA ALA A 519 24.70 -1.19 3.17
C ALA A 519 25.94 -1.81 2.49
N SER A 520 27.14 -1.51 2.97
CA SER A 520 28.40 -2.08 2.45
C SER A 520 28.64 -3.55 2.82
N LYS A 521 27.83 -4.13 3.71
CA LYS A 521 27.89 -5.56 4.10
C LYS A 521 26.98 -6.45 3.24
N ASN A 522 26.05 -5.86 2.49
CA ASN A 522 25.18 -6.59 1.57
C ASN A 522 25.85 -6.75 0.20
N GLN A 523 25.74 -7.94 -0.39
CA GLN A 523 26.35 -8.30 -1.67
C GLN A 523 25.25 -8.39 -2.75
N ILE A 524 25.24 -7.44 -3.69
CA ILE A 524 24.19 -7.38 -4.73
C ILE A 524 24.51 -8.39 -5.85
N PHE A 525 24.00 -9.61 -5.73
CA PHE A 525 24.13 -10.68 -6.73
C PHE A 525 22.95 -10.70 -7.71
N LYS A 526 23.22 -11.04 -8.98
CA LYS A 526 22.20 -11.19 -10.02
C LYS A 526 21.36 -12.43 -9.74
N SER A 527 20.15 -12.24 -9.25
CA SER A 527 19.37 -13.32 -8.63
C SER A 527 18.29 -13.91 -9.55
N PHE A 528 18.58 -15.06 -10.15
CA PHE A 528 17.66 -15.82 -11.02
C PHE A 528 16.80 -16.82 -10.23
N ILE A 529 16.49 -16.52 -8.97
CA ILE A 529 15.76 -17.43 -8.05
C ILE A 529 14.26 -17.46 -8.37
N GLY A 530 13.67 -16.31 -8.74
CA GLY A 530 12.24 -16.16 -9.01
C GLY A 530 11.40 -16.31 -7.73
N MET A 531 10.55 -17.34 -7.69
CA MET A 531 9.65 -17.64 -6.56
C MET A 531 8.70 -16.48 -6.19
N GLY A 532 8.29 -15.67 -7.16
CA GLY A 532 7.41 -14.51 -6.98
C GLY A 532 8.15 -13.16 -6.87
N TYR A 533 9.48 -13.16 -6.91
CA TYR A 533 10.31 -11.95 -6.87
C TYR A 533 11.29 -11.92 -8.06
N TYR A 534 11.27 -10.83 -8.82
CA TYR A 534 12.01 -10.66 -10.08
C TYR A 534 12.53 -9.21 -10.16
N ASN A 535 13.78 -8.97 -10.57
CA ASN A 535 14.28 -7.60 -10.58
C ASN A 535 13.64 -6.76 -11.69
N THR A 536 13.51 -5.44 -11.47
CA THR A 536 12.82 -4.51 -12.40
C THR A 536 13.52 -3.16 -12.43
N HIS A 537 13.51 -2.52 -13.60
CA HIS A 537 14.00 -1.16 -13.77
C HIS A 537 12.94 -0.16 -13.29
N VAL A 538 12.93 0.11 -11.97
CA VAL A 538 12.11 1.17 -11.37
C VAL A 538 12.37 2.50 -12.12
N PRO A 539 11.37 3.07 -12.83
CA PRO A 539 11.60 4.26 -13.64
C PRO A 539 12.04 5.43 -12.72
N PRO A 540 13.17 6.11 -12.97
CA PRO A 540 13.69 7.14 -12.07
C PRO A 540 12.71 8.29 -11.79
N VAL A 541 11.83 8.59 -12.75
CA VAL A 541 10.73 9.55 -12.59
C VAL A 541 9.68 9.09 -11.57
N ILE A 542 9.39 7.78 -11.47
CA ILE A 542 8.48 7.20 -10.47
C ILE A 542 9.16 7.16 -9.10
N LEU A 543 10.40 6.66 -9.04
CA LEU A 543 11.21 6.62 -7.81
C LEU A 543 11.25 8.01 -7.16
N ARG A 544 11.72 9.00 -7.91
CA ARG A 544 11.97 10.36 -7.41
C ARG A 544 10.69 11.14 -7.08
N ASN A 545 9.61 10.98 -7.87
CA ASN A 545 8.41 11.80 -7.74
C ASN A 545 7.25 11.11 -7.00
N ILE A 546 7.41 9.85 -6.58
CA ILE A 546 6.43 9.14 -5.72
C ILE A 546 7.12 8.55 -4.48
N MET A 547 8.08 7.64 -4.63
CA MET A 547 8.70 6.95 -3.50
C MET A 547 9.54 7.90 -2.62
N GLU A 548 10.31 8.80 -3.26
CA GLU A 548 11.13 9.80 -2.57
C GLU A 548 10.38 11.11 -2.28
N ASN A 549 9.07 11.17 -2.59
CA ASN A 549 8.28 12.39 -2.52
C ASN A 549 7.29 12.40 -1.34
N PRO A 550 7.48 13.26 -0.31
CA PRO A 550 6.60 13.30 0.85
C PRO A 550 5.16 13.72 0.53
N ALA A 551 4.89 14.31 -0.65
CA ALA A 551 3.53 14.59 -1.12
C ALA A 551 2.78 13.34 -1.63
N TRP A 552 3.41 12.17 -1.64
CA TRP A 552 2.79 10.86 -1.86
C TRP A 552 2.83 9.95 -0.62
N TYR A 553 3.94 9.97 0.13
CA TYR A 553 4.15 9.00 1.22
C TYR A 553 3.68 9.45 2.61
N THR A 554 3.44 10.74 2.87
CA THR A 554 3.10 11.21 4.24
C THR A 554 1.60 11.22 4.55
N GLN A 555 0.73 11.22 3.55
CA GLN A 555 -0.71 11.03 3.75
C GLN A 555 -1.04 9.57 4.14
N TYR A 556 -2.19 9.33 4.77
CA TYR A 556 -2.68 7.97 5.10
C TYR A 556 -3.93 7.61 4.27
N THR A 557 -4.59 6.52 4.64
CA THR A 557 -5.82 5.98 4.02
C THR A 557 -6.81 7.09 3.63
N PRO A 558 -7.40 7.08 2.41
CA PRO A 558 -8.21 8.18 1.88
C PRO A 558 -9.63 8.25 2.46
N TYR A 559 -9.74 8.36 3.79
CA TYR A 559 -11.00 8.52 4.53
C TYR A 559 -11.76 9.80 4.16
N GLN A 560 -11.03 10.89 3.90
CA GLN A 560 -11.56 12.18 3.45
C GLN A 560 -11.36 12.28 1.94
N ALA A 561 -12.33 11.77 1.17
CA ALA A 561 -12.17 11.54 -0.27
C ALA A 561 -11.93 12.82 -1.07
N GLU A 562 -12.57 13.93 -0.67
CA GLU A 562 -12.52 15.24 -1.31
C GLU A 562 -11.11 15.85 -1.35
N ILE A 563 -10.25 15.47 -0.40
CA ILE A 563 -8.83 15.87 -0.28
C ILE A 563 -7.88 14.68 -0.51
N SER A 564 -8.35 13.70 -1.28
CA SER A 564 -7.63 12.45 -1.59
C SER A 564 -7.82 11.97 -3.04
N GLN A 565 -8.33 12.83 -3.94
CA GLN A 565 -8.67 12.45 -5.32
C GLN A 565 -7.47 12.09 -6.20
N GLY A 566 -6.24 12.37 -5.76
CA GLY A 566 -4.99 12.00 -6.42
C GLY A 566 -4.70 10.52 -6.27
N ARG A 567 -4.42 10.08 -5.04
CA ARG A 567 -4.19 8.65 -4.77
C ARG A 567 -5.41 7.77 -5.00
N LEU A 568 -6.63 8.31 -4.90
CA LEU A 568 -7.84 7.58 -5.31
C LEU A 568 -7.88 7.33 -6.83
N GLU A 569 -7.41 8.26 -7.67
CA GLU A 569 -7.31 8.03 -9.13
C GLU A 569 -6.22 7.01 -9.45
N SER A 570 -5.06 7.11 -8.80
CA SER A 570 -3.97 6.15 -8.97
C SER A 570 -4.31 4.73 -8.49
N LEU A 571 -5.02 4.57 -7.36
CA LEU A 571 -5.52 3.27 -6.91
C LEU A 571 -6.65 2.71 -7.79
N LEU A 572 -7.42 3.57 -8.46
CA LEU A 572 -8.37 3.12 -9.49
C LEU A 572 -7.63 2.66 -10.76
N ASN A 573 -6.55 3.34 -11.17
CA ASN A 573 -5.68 2.87 -12.25
C ASN A 573 -5.06 1.51 -11.90
N PHE A 574 -4.63 1.28 -10.66
CA PHE A 574 -4.19 -0.04 -10.19
C PHE A 574 -5.29 -1.10 -10.34
N GLN A 575 -6.52 -0.80 -9.90
CA GLN A 575 -7.64 -1.72 -10.08
C GLN A 575 -7.89 -2.05 -11.57
N THR A 576 -7.89 -1.05 -12.45
CA THR A 576 -8.06 -1.26 -13.90
C THR A 576 -6.92 -2.08 -14.51
N LEU A 577 -5.68 -1.83 -14.08
CA LEU A 577 -4.51 -2.60 -14.49
C LEU A 577 -4.68 -4.10 -14.18
N ILE A 578 -5.10 -4.42 -12.95
CA ILE A 578 -5.34 -5.81 -12.56
C ILE A 578 -6.54 -6.41 -13.32
N THR A 579 -7.66 -5.69 -13.51
CA THR A 579 -8.82 -6.23 -14.24
C THR A 579 -8.50 -6.54 -15.70
N ASP A 580 -7.79 -5.64 -16.38
CA ASP A 580 -7.44 -5.80 -17.80
C ASP A 580 -6.42 -6.93 -17.99
N LEU A 581 -5.41 -7.05 -17.11
CA LEU A 581 -4.42 -8.11 -17.22
C LEU A 581 -4.98 -9.48 -16.81
N THR A 582 -5.74 -9.60 -15.72
CA THR A 582 -6.29 -10.89 -15.26
C THR A 582 -7.50 -11.37 -16.04
N GLY A 583 -8.16 -10.49 -16.82
CA GLY A 583 -9.40 -10.80 -17.53
C GLY A 583 -10.64 -10.85 -16.63
N LEU A 584 -10.57 -10.38 -15.38
CA LEU A 584 -11.67 -10.41 -14.42
C LEU A 584 -12.26 -9.01 -14.15
N PRO A 585 -13.60 -8.89 -13.98
CA PRO A 585 -14.30 -7.60 -13.99
C PRO A 585 -14.23 -6.80 -12.69
N MET A 586 -13.37 -7.18 -11.73
CA MET A 586 -13.18 -6.45 -10.48
C MET A 586 -11.87 -6.82 -9.78
N SER A 587 -11.19 -5.82 -9.19
CA SER A 587 -10.03 -5.97 -8.30
C SER A 587 -10.19 -5.10 -7.04
N ASN A 588 -9.45 -5.43 -5.98
CA ASN A 588 -9.27 -4.56 -4.81
C ASN A 588 -8.08 -3.58 -4.96
N ALA A 589 -7.95 -2.68 -3.99
CA ALA A 589 -6.90 -1.66 -3.87
C ALA A 589 -5.75 -2.14 -2.95
N SER A 590 -5.11 -3.23 -3.36
CA SER A 590 -3.99 -3.96 -2.72
C SER A 590 -4.31 -4.82 -1.47
N LEU A 591 -3.54 -5.91 -1.35
CA LEU A 591 -3.29 -6.74 -0.17
C LEU A 591 -1.80 -6.67 0.21
N LEU A 592 -1.36 -7.47 1.19
CA LEU A 592 -0.05 -7.36 1.83
C LEU A 592 1.10 -8.00 1.04
N ASP A 593 0.88 -9.21 0.54
CA ASP A 593 1.82 -10.05 -0.22
C ASP A 593 1.03 -11.18 -0.95
N GLU A 594 1.68 -11.98 -1.80
CA GLU A 594 1.00 -13.05 -2.56
C GLU A 594 0.45 -14.17 -1.66
N GLY A 595 1.19 -14.60 -0.63
CA GLY A 595 0.77 -15.69 0.24
C GLY A 595 -0.48 -15.35 1.05
N THR A 596 -0.55 -14.12 1.56
CA THR A 596 -1.74 -13.58 2.22
C THR A 596 -2.88 -13.37 1.23
N ALA A 597 -2.61 -12.92 -0.01
CA ALA A 597 -3.66 -12.82 -1.04
C ALA A 597 -4.27 -14.19 -1.39
N ALA A 598 -3.45 -15.23 -1.51
CA ALA A 598 -3.91 -16.60 -1.72
C ALA A 598 -4.71 -17.15 -0.53
N ALA A 599 -4.29 -16.88 0.70
CA ALA A 599 -5.03 -17.29 1.90
C ALA A 599 -6.37 -16.55 2.07
N GLU A 600 -6.44 -15.27 1.68
CA GLU A 600 -7.69 -14.51 1.61
C GLU A 600 -8.61 -15.06 0.51
N ALA A 601 -8.07 -15.50 -0.63
CA ALA A 601 -8.85 -16.18 -1.67
C ALA A 601 -9.40 -17.55 -1.19
N MET A 602 -8.61 -18.33 -0.45
CA MET A 602 -9.08 -19.55 0.23
C MET A 602 -10.23 -19.26 1.21
N ALA A 603 -10.09 -18.25 2.06
CA ALA A 603 -11.15 -17.79 2.96
C ALA A 603 -12.41 -17.34 2.19
N MET A 604 -12.22 -16.69 1.04
CA MET A 604 -13.31 -16.25 0.16
C MET A 604 -14.02 -17.45 -0.49
N CYS A 605 -13.31 -18.49 -0.94
CA CYS A 605 -13.92 -19.74 -1.41
C CYS A 605 -14.79 -20.41 -0.34
N ASN A 606 -14.30 -20.51 0.90
CA ASN A 606 -15.05 -21.03 2.04
C ASN A 606 -16.35 -20.22 2.29
N ASN A 607 -16.25 -18.88 2.23
CA ASN A 607 -17.39 -17.97 2.37
C ASN A 607 -18.40 -18.07 1.22
N ILE A 608 -17.96 -18.27 -0.03
CA ILE A 608 -18.83 -18.52 -1.19
C ILE A 608 -19.64 -19.81 -0.97
N GLN A 609 -18.98 -20.87 -0.49
CA GLN A 609 -19.60 -22.16 -0.14
C GLN A 609 -20.36 -22.13 1.20
N LYS A 610 -20.36 -20.99 1.91
CA LYS A 610 -21.05 -20.77 3.19
C LYS A 610 -20.64 -21.77 4.29
N GLY A 611 -19.37 -22.17 4.32
CA GLY A 611 -18.84 -23.12 5.30
C GLY A 611 -19.28 -24.58 5.13
N LYS A 612 -19.98 -24.92 4.02
CA LYS A 612 -20.55 -26.26 3.79
C LYS A 612 -19.57 -27.30 3.25
N LYS A 613 -18.46 -26.83 2.68
CA LYS A 613 -17.39 -27.62 2.06
C LYS A 613 -16.10 -27.23 2.78
N LYS A 614 -15.36 -28.20 3.30
CA LYS A 614 -14.29 -27.99 4.29
C LYS A 614 -12.88 -28.28 3.78
N THR A 615 -12.73 -28.92 2.64
CA THR A 615 -11.42 -29.18 2.03
C THR A 615 -11.05 -28.06 1.05
N PHE A 616 -9.82 -27.55 1.12
CA PHE A 616 -9.24 -26.66 0.10
C PHE A 616 -7.99 -27.31 -0.47
N VAL A 617 -7.90 -27.43 -1.79
CA VAL A 617 -6.73 -28.06 -2.44
C VAL A 617 -5.74 -26.99 -2.88
N ILE A 618 -4.46 -27.26 -2.77
CA ILE A 618 -3.38 -26.41 -3.29
C ILE A 618 -2.50 -27.26 -4.19
N ALA A 619 -2.30 -26.84 -5.42
CA ALA A 619 -1.40 -27.51 -6.34
C ALA A 619 0.06 -27.41 -5.86
N ASN A 620 0.81 -28.50 -6.03
CA ASN A 620 2.24 -28.55 -5.72
C ASN A 620 3.08 -27.56 -6.55
N ASN A 621 2.51 -26.97 -7.62
CA ASN A 621 3.19 -25.95 -8.43
C ASN A 621 3.02 -24.50 -7.93
N CYS A 622 2.38 -24.27 -6.78
CA CYS A 622 2.41 -22.96 -6.12
C CYS A 622 3.77 -22.67 -5.45
N HIS A 623 4.12 -21.39 -5.31
CA HIS A 623 5.33 -21.00 -4.57
C HIS A 623 5.27 -21.51 -3.11
N PRO A 624 6.37 -22.04 -2.54
CA PRO A 624 6.32 -22.76 -1.25
C PRO A 624 5.87 -21.87 -0.09
N GLN A 625 6.24 -20.58 -0.08
CA GLN A 625 5.74 -19.62 0.91
C GLN A 625 4.23 -19.32 0.75
N THR A 626 3.71 -19.35 -0.49
CA THR A 626 2.26 -19.23 -0.76
C THR A 626 1.51 -20.47 -0.24
N ILE A 627 2.08 -21.66 -0.37
CA ILE A 627 1.52 -22.90 0.20
C ILE A 627 1.51 -22.85 1.74
N ASP A 628 2.60 -22.38 2.35
CA ASP A 628 2.78 -22.36 3.81
C ASP A 628 1.91 -21.32 4.53
N ILE A 629 1.78 -20.10 3.97
CA ILE A 629 0.85 -19.10 4.50
C ILE A 629 -0.62 -19.58 4.39
N CYS A 630 -0.99 -20.24 3.29
CA CYS A 630 -2.32 -20.86 3.18
C CYS A 630 -2.54 -21.96 4.23
N LYS A 631 -1.56 -22.85 4.46
CA LYS A 631 -1.64 -23.88 5.52
C LYS A 631 -1.81 -23.25 6.91
N THR A 632 -0.95 -22.28 7.24
CA THR A 632 -0.98 -21.53 8.51
C THR A 632 -2.35 -20.87 8.76
N ARG A 633 -2.98 -20.34 7.71
CA ARG A 633 -4.28 -19.66 7.78
C ARG A 633 -5.48 -20.61 7.84
N ALA A 634 -5.34 -21.87 7.41
CA ALA A 634 -6.45 -22.81 7.27
C ALA A 634 -7.08 -23.22 8.61
N ASP A 635 -6.26 -23.44 9.64
CA ASP A 635 -6.69 -23.78 11.01
C ASP A 635 -7.76 -22.79 11.52
N GLY A 636 -7.54 -21.49 11.34
CA GLY A 636 -8.42 -20.42 11.81
C GLY A 636 -9.75 -20.30 11.05
N PHE A 637 -9.89 -20.95 9.90
CA PHE A 637 -11.12 -21.00 9.10
C PHE A 637 -11.84 -22.34 9.20
N ASP A 638 -11.35 -23.27 10.03
CA ASP A 638 -11.83 -24.66 10.11
C ASP A 638 -11.83 -25.30 8.70
N LEU A 639 -10.68 -25.25 8.03
CA LEU A 639 -10.43 -25.79 6.69
C LEU A 639 -9.33 -26.84 6.71
N LYS A 640 -9.56 -27.96 6.00
CA LYS A 640 -8.53 -28.96 5.69
C LYS A 640 -7.81 -28.57 4.40
N VAL A 641 -6.57 -28.11 4.48
CA VAL A 641 -5.71 -27.93 3.31
C VAL A 641 -5.10 -29.25 2.86
N VAL A 642 -5.14 -29.53 1.56
CA VAL A 642 -4.50 -30.69 0.92
C VAL A 642 -3.55 -30.19 -0.18
N SER A 643 -2.27 -30.55 -0.11
CA SER A 643 -1.33 -30.35 -1.23
C SER A 643 -1.37 -31.57 -2.17
N ALA A 644 -1.48 -31.34 -3.49
CA ALA A 644 -1.59 -32.40 -4.50
C ALA A 644 -0.99 -31.99 -5.85
N ASP A 645 -0.63 -32.98 -6.68
CA ASP A 645 -0.35 -32.73 -8.11
C ASP A 645 -1.66 -32.47 -8.86
N LEU A 646 -1.63 -31.64 -9.91
CA LEU A 646 -2.83 -31.23 -10.69
C LEU A 646 -3.64 -32.42 -11.26
N LYS A 647 -2.95 -33.51 -11.58
CA LYS A 647 -3.53 -34.77 -12.11
C LYS A 647 -4.25 -35.61 -11.03
N ASP A 648 -3.87 -35.43 -9.75
CA ASP A 648 -4.32 -36.22 -8.60
C ASP A 648 -5.36 -35.46 -7.74
N VAL A 649 -5.84 -34.30 -8.22
CA VAL A 649 -6.87 -33.50 -7.54
C VAL A 649 -8.24 -34.20 -7.63
N ASP A 650 -8.60 -34.93 -6.58
CA ASP A 650 -9.89 -35.60 -6.47
C ASP A 650 -11.00 -34.66 -5.95
N TYR A 651 -12.13 -34.64 -6.66
CA TYR A 651 -13.35 -33.93 -6.28
C TYR A 651 -14.47 -34.89 -5.78
N SER A 652 -14.28 -36.21 -5.84
CA SER A 652 -15.31 -37.23 -5.59
C SER A 652 -15.97 -37.14 -4.20
N SER A 653 -15.22 -36.65 -3.21
CA SER A 653 -15.71 -36.40 -1.85
C SER A 653 -16.85 -35.37 -1.77
N GLY A 654 -17.00 -34.49 -2.77
CA GLY A 654 -17.92 -33.35 -2.75
C GLY A 654 -17.53 -32.23 -1.78
N ASP A 655 -16.52 -32.41 -0.93
CA ASP A 655 -16.15 -31.50 0.16
C ASP A 655 -15.16 -30.39 -0.25
N VAL A 656 -14.68 -30.39 -1.49
CA VAL A 656 -13.69 -29.40 -1.96
C VAL A 656 -14.37 -28.04 -2.20
N CYS A 657 -14.06 -27.04 -1.38
CA CYS A 657 -14.63 -25.70 -1.45
C CYS A 657 -14.00 -24.85 -2.56
N GLY A 658 -12.68 -25.03 -2.75
CA GLY A 658 -11.90 -24.43 -3.82
C GLY A 658 -10.55 -25.13 -4.03
N VAL A 659 -9.87 -24.77 -5.10
CA VAL A 659 -8.51 -25.20 -5.44
C VAL A 659 -7.67 -24.00 -5.88
N LEU A 660 -6.43 -23.94 -5.39
CA LEU A 660 -5.40 -22.96 -5.78
C LEU A 660 -4.38 -23.60 -6.73
N VAL A 661 -4.09 -22.92 -7.84
CA VAL A 661 -3.05 -23.28 -8.83
C VAL A 661 -2.21 -22.04 -9.20
N GLN A 662 -1.02 -22.23 -9.77
CA GLN A 662 -0.13 -21.14 -10.18
C GLN A 662 0.04 -21.10 -11.72
N TYR A 663 0.11 -19.90 -12.31
CA TYR A 663 0.25 -19.69 -13.75
C TYR A 663 1.09 -18.43 -14.09
N PRO A 664 2.33 -18.56 -14.60
CA PRO A 664 3.11 -19.80 -14.73
C PRO A 664 3.30 -20.51 -13.38
N GLY A 665 3.58 -21.82 -13.43
CA GLY A 665 3.89 -22.60 -12.23
C GLY A 665 5.22 -22.22 -11.59
N THR A 666 5.44 -22.65 -10.35
CA THR A 666 6.64 -22.31 -9.59
C THR A 666 7.94 -22.87 -10.16
N GLU A 667 7.89 -23.79 -11.14
CA GLU A 667 9.07 -24.27 -11.85
C GLU A 667 9.23 -23.62 -13.23
N GLY A 668 8.30 -22.73 -13.60
CA GLY A 668 8.27 -21.98 -14.85
C GLY A 668 7.30 -22.53 -15.90
N GLU A 669 6.64 -23.66 -15.63
CA GLU A 669 5.79 -24.34 -16.59
C GLU A 669 4.46 -23.62 -16.85
N VAL A 670 4.08 -23.50 -18.12
CA VAL A 670 2.82 -22.89 -18.56
C VAL A 670 1.88 -24.01 -19.01
N LEU A 671 0.71 -24.10 -18.40
CA LEU A 671 -0.25 -25.21 -18.60
C LEU A 671 -1.60 -24.68 -19.09
N ASP A 672 -2.32 -25.50 -19.86
CA ASP A 672 -3.73 -25.24 -20.18
C ASP A 672 -4.62 -25.70 -19.02
N TYR A 673 -5.16 -24.74 -18.28
CA TYR A 673 -6.10 -24.99 -17.19
C TYR A 673 -7.56 -25.12 -17.65
N GLY A 674 -7.87 -24.95 -18.94
CA GLY A 674 -9.25 -24.86 -19.45
C GLY A 674 -10.12 -26.08 -19.12
N GLU A 675 -9.59 -27.30 -19.23
CA GLU A 675 -10.35 -28.51 -18.87
C GLU A 675 -10.35 -28.78 -17.35
N PHE A 676 -9.25 -28.44 -16.66
CA PHE A 676 -9.15 -28.52 -15.20
C PHE A 676 -10.21 -27.65 -14.51
N ILE A 677 -10.41 -26.42 -15.00
CA ILE A 677 -11.41 -25.49 -14.47
C ILE A 677 -12.83 -25.98 -14.75
N LYS A 678 -13.13 -26.50 -15.96
CA LYS A 678 -14.43 -27.13 -16.25
C LYS A 678 -14.74 -28.28 -15.29
N ASN A 679 -13.78 -29.17 -15.02
CA ASN A 679 -13.95 -30.29 -14.09
C ASN A 679 -14.19 -29.80 -12.65
N ALA A 680 -13.42 -28.80 -12.18
CA ALA A 680 -13.64 -28.17 -10.88
C ALA A 680 -15.06 -27.55 -10.78
N HIS A 681 -15.48 -26.79 -11.79
CA HIS A 681 -16.80 -26.15 -11.85
C HIS A 681 -17.95 -27.16 -11.91
N ALA A 682 -17.79 -28.27 -12.64
CA ALA A 682 -18.77 -29.36 -12.69
C ALA A 682 -19.03 -29.99 -11.31
N ASN A 683 -18.02 -30.03 -10.45
CA ASN A 683 -18.11 -30.48 -9.05
C ASN A 683 -18.48 -29.35 -8.06
N GLY A 684 -18.82 -28.17 -8.57
CA GLY A 684 -19.14 -26.99 -7.76
C GLY A 684 -17.97 -26.52 -6.89
N VAL A 685 -16.74 -26.65 -7.38
CA VAL A 685 -15.50 -26.19 -6.76
C VAL A 685 -15.13 -24.83 -7.37
N LYS A 686 -14.45 -23.96 -6.60
CA LYS A 686 -13.99 -22.64 -7.06
C LYS A 686 -12.50 -22.63 -7.34
N VAL A 687 -12.07 -22.04 -8.46
CA VAL A 687 -10.65 -22.03 -8.84
C VAL A 687 -10.03 -20.67 -8.57
N VAL A 688 -8.94 -20.70 -7.80
CA VAL A 688 -8.04 -19.57 -7.56
C VAL A 688 -6.79 -19.76 -8.41
N MET A 689 -6.39 -18.75 -9.17
CA MET A 689 -5.11 -18.75 -9.89
C MET A 689 -4.17 -17.68 -9.33
N ALA A 690 -3.01 -18.10 -8.80
CA ALA A 690 -1.90 -17.20 -8.51
C ALA A 690 -1.09 -16.95 -9.79
N THR A 691 -0.74 -15.70 -10.11
CA THR A 691 -0.26 -15.34 -11.46
C THR A 691 0.66 -14.12 -11.50
N ASP A 692 1.47 -14.05 -12.55
CA ASP A 692 2.45 -12.98 -12.80
C ASP A 692 1.94 -11.97 -13.85
N LEU A 693 1.92 -10.69 -13.49
CA LEU A 693 1.37 -9.63 -14.36
C LEU A 693 2.17 -9.38 -15.65
N LEU A 694 3.48 -9.64 -15.68
CA LEU A 694 4.31 -9.48 -16.89
C LEU A 694 4.12 -10.68 -17.83
N ALA A 695 3.95 -11.89 -17.28
CA ALA A 695 3.57 -13.06 -18.05
C ALA A 695 2.20 -12.85 -18.74
N LEU A 696 1.22 -12.27 -18.04
CA LEU A 696 -0.12 -12.00 -18.58
C LEU A 696 -0.19 -10.93 -19.68
N THR A 697 0.91 -10.28 -20.07
CA THR A 697 0.91 -9.43 -21.28
C THR A 697 1.08 -10.23 -22.58
N VAL A 698 1.55 -11.48 -22.48
CA VAL A 698 1.75 -12.40 -23.62
C VAL A 698 1.06 -13.75 -23.44
N LEU A 699 0.75 -14.16 -22.21
CA LEU A 699 -0.03 -15.36 -21.89
C LEU A 699 -1.53 -15.06 -21.81
N LYS A 700 -2.33 -16.02 -22.28
CA LYS A 700 -3.78 -16.02 -22.16
C LYS A 700 -4.18 -15.85 -20.68
N PRO A 701 -5.02 -14.86 -20.32
CA PRO A 701 -5.26 -14.53 -18.92
C PRO A 701 -6.23 -15.50 -18.22
N PRO A 702 -6.11 -15.71 -16.88
CA PRO A 702 -6.96 -16.60 -16.08
C PRO A 702 -8.48 -16.45 -16.29
N GLY A 703 -8.98 -15.23 -16.49
CA GLY A 703 -10.40 -14.98 -16.79
C GLY A 703 -10.90 -15.67 -18.07
N GLU A 704 -10.02 -15.88 -19.06
CA GLU A 704 -10.35 -16.57 -20.32
C GLU A 704 -10.18 -18.10 -20.25
N PHE A 705 -9.64 -18.63 -19.14
CA PHE A 705 -9.79 -20.05 -18.78
C PHE A 705 -11.01 -20.28 -17.86
N GLY A 706 -11.59 -19.21 -17.29
CA GLY A 706 -12.76 -19.28 -16.40
C GLY A 706 -12.44 -19.27 -14.90
N ALA A 707 -11.26 -18.79 -14.49
CA ALA A 707 -10.91 -18.69 -13.07
C ALA A 707 -11.90 -17.81 -12.28
N ASP A 708 -12.25 -18.20 -11.05
CA ASP A 708 -13.20 -17.45 -10.21
C ASP A 708 -12.54 -16.27 -9.50
N ILE A 709 -11.30 -16.48 -9.04
CA ILE A 709 -10.48 -15.55 -8.26
C ILE A 709 -9.04 -15.61 -8.79
N VAL A 710 -8.36 -14.48 -8.89
CA VAL A 710 -6.98 -14.38 -9.36
C VAL A 710 -6.18 -13.51 -8.40
N VAL A 711 -4.98 -13.96 -8.02
CA VAL A 711 -4.10 -13.31 -7.04
C VAL A 711 -2.66 -13.26 -7.56
N GLY A 712 -1.80 -12.48 -6.91
CA GLY A 712 -0.39 -12.40 -7.26
C GLY A 712 0.29 -11.15 -6.70
N SER A 713 1.57 -11.00 -7.00
CA SER A 713 2.37 -9.81 -6.71
C SER A 713 2.42 -8.84 -7.91
N ALA A 714 2.33 -7.53 -7.65
CA ALA A 714 2.63 -6.49 -8.64
C ALA A 714 4.08 -5.96 -8.55
N GLN A 715 4.97 -6.63 -7.82
CA GLN A 715 6.35 -6.20 -7.55
C GLN A 715 7.13 -5.83 -8.82
N ARG A 716 7.19 -6.75 -9.80
CA ARG A 716 8.03 -6.57 -11.02
C ARG A 716 7.54 -5.50 -11.99
N PHE A 717 6.53 -4.72 -11.63
CA PHE A 717 6.11 -3.50 -12.31
C PHE A 717 6.69 -2.28 -11.60
N GLY A 718 8.02 -2.12 -11.66
CA GLY A 718 8.70 -0.93 -11.14
C GLY A 718 8.67 -0.75 -9.62
N VAL A 719 8.66 -1.84 -8.85
CA VAL A 719 8.92 -1.82 -7.39
C VAL A 719 10.13 -2.73 -7.08
N PRO A 720 11.14 -2.30 -6.31
CA PRO A 720 12.32 -3.12 -6.05
C PRO A 720 12.01 -4.39 -5.24
N MET A 721 12.91 -5.38 -5.26
CA MET A 721 12.73 -6.62 -4.48
C MET A 721 12.77 -6.38 -2.97
N GLY A 722 13.57 -5.41 -2.49
CA GLY A 722 13.56 -4.92 -1.11
C GLY A 722 13.82 -5.97 -0.02
N TYR A 723 14.53 -7.05 -0.36
CA TYR A 723 14.68 -8.24 0.49
C TYR A 723 13.34 -8.82 1.00
N GLY A 724 12.28 -8.70 0.20
CA GLY A 724 10.96 -9.32 0.43
C GLY A 724 9.78 -8.35 0.45
N GLY A 725 10.02 -7.04 0.49
CA GLY A 725 8.94 -6.05 0.46
C GLY A 725 9.39 -4.60 0.63
N PRO A 726 8.44 -3.65 0.70
CA PRO A 726 7.00 -3.85 0.54
C PRO A 726 6.58 -3.94 -0.94
N HIS A 727 5.58 -4.78 -1.25
CA HIS A 727 5.02 -4.94 -2.59
C HIS A 727 3.50 -4.96 -2.54
N ALA A 728 2.81 -4.41 -3.54
CA ALA A 728 1.36 -4.53 -3.62
C ALA A 728 0.96 -5.88 -4.23
N ALA A 729 0.38 -6.76 -3.42
CA ALA A 729 -0.35 -7.90 -3.94
C ALA A 729 -1.78 -7.50 -4.34
N PHE A 730 -2.41 -8.29 -5.21
CA PHE A 730 -3.76 -8.04 -5.72
C PHE A 730 -4.69 -9.24 -5.51
N LEU A 731 -6.01 -8.97 -5.50
CA LEU A 731 -7.04 -9.99 -5.66
C LEU A 731 -8.12 -9.48 -6.62
N ALA A 732 -8.31 -10.20 -7.72
CA ALA A 732 -9.36 -10.00 -8.71
C ALA A 732 -10.39 -11.14 -8.70
N THR A 733 -11.62 -10.85 -9.10
CA THR A 733 -12.77 -11.76 -8.96
C THR A 733 -13.95 -11.30 -9.83
N SER A 734 -14.93 -12.19 -10.04
CA SER A 734 -16.23 -11.81 -10.57
C SER A 734 -16.94 -10.72 -9.75
N GLN A 735 -17.82 -9.95 -10.40
CA GLN A 735 -18.68 -8.93 -9.78
C GLN A 735 -19.74 -9.49 -8.81
N GLU A 736 -19.95 -10.81 -8.79
CA GLU A 736 -20.85 -11.49 -7.84
C GLU A 736 -20.28 -11.42 -6.41
N TYR A 737 -19.01 -11.79 -6.25
CA TYR A 737 -18.36 -11.96 -4.95
C TYR A 737 -17.84 -10.66 -4.32
N LYS A 738 -18.17 -9.50 -4.90
CA LYS A 738 -17.73 -8.17 -4.41
C LYS A 738 -18.13 -7.81 -2.98
N ARG A 739 -19.07 -8.55 -2.38
CA ARG A 739 -19.45 -8.44 -0.95
C ARG A 739 -18.56 -9.27 -0.01
N MET A 740 -17.78 -10.20 -0.54
CA MET A 740 -16.85 -11.08 0.17
C MET A 740 -15.38 -10.66 -0.01
N MET A 741 -15.09 -9.81 -1.00
CA MET A 741 -13.74 -9.33 -1.30
C MET A 741 -13.03 -8.72 -0.07
N PRO A 742 -11.75 -9.05 0.17
CA PRO A 742 -10.93 -8.46 1.23
C PRO A 742 -10.42 -7.06 0.86
N GLY A 743 -10.06 -6.27 1.86
CA GLY A 743 -9.38 -4.98 1.69
C GLY A 743 -10.23 -3.83 1.12
N ARG A 744 -9.57 -2.73 0.77
CA ARG A 744 -10.19 -1.54 0.18
C ARG A 744 -10.59 -1.77 -1.27
N ILE A 745 -11.62 -1.06 -1.71
CA ILE A 745 -12.03 -0.98 -3.11
C ILE A 745 -12.30 0.48 -3.40
N ILE A 746 -11.70 1.05 -4.45
CA ILE A 746 -12.06 2.38 -4.97
C ILE A 746 -13.19 2.23 -5.97
N GLY A 747 -14.18 3.12 -5.87
CA GLY A 747 -15.31 3.19 -6.78
C GLY A 747 -15.59 4.61 -7.24
N VAL A 748 -16.08 4.73 -8.47
CA VAL A 748 -16.61 5.98 -9.02
C VAL A 748 -17.96 6.29 -8.37
N SER A 749 -18.16 7.55 -8.03
CA SER A 749 -19.37 8.11 -7.44
C SER A 749 -19.60 9.53 -8.00
N VAL A 750 -20.48 10.32 -7.38
CA VAL A 750 -20.71 11.72 -7.76
C VAL A 750 -20.64 12.68 -6.58
N ASP A 751 -20.12 13.89 -6.82
CA ASP A 751 -20.03 14.95 -5.82
C ASP A 751 -21.37 15.71 -5.64
N SER A 752 -21.41 16.66 -4.71
CA SER A 752 -22.60 17.50 -4.44
C SER A 752 -22.99 18.44 -5.59
N SER A 753 -22.18 18.54 -6.65
CA SER A 753 -22.46 19.27 -7.89
C SER A 753 -22.84 18.36 -9.07
N GLY A 754 -22.81 17.04 -8.89
CA GLY A 754 -23.12 16.03 -9.92
C GLY A 754 -21.92 15.61 -10.78
N LYS A 755 -20.69 16.01 -10.43
CA LYS A 755 -19.47 15.60 -11.15
C LYS A 755 -19.02 14.21 -10.70
N PRO A 756 -18.42 13.40 -11.58
CA PRO A 756 -17.72 12.18 -11.16
C PRO A 756 -16.65 12.48 -10.11
N ALA A 757 -16.65 11.69 -9.04
CA ALA A 757 -15.69 11.77 -7.93
C ALA A 757 -15.42 10.37 -7.37
N LEU A 758 -14.20 10.12 -6.90
CA LEU A 758 -13.77 8.80 -6.43
C LEU A 758 -13.91 8.67 -4.91
N ARG A 759 -14.15 7.46 -4.40
CA ARG A 759 -14.15 7.16 -2.96
C ARG A 759 -13.86 5.69 -2.68
N MET A 760 -13.55 5.36 -1.43
CA MET A 760 -13.62 3.98 -0.95
C MET A 760 -15.08 3.49 -0.97
N ALA A 761 -15.30 2.31 -1.52
CA ALA A 761 -16.61 1.73 -1.82
C ALA A 761 -16.85 0.44 -1.02
N MET A 762 -18.12 0.21 -0.66
CA MET A 762 -18.55 -0.97 0.13
C MET A 762 -17.72 -1.19 1.41
N GLN A 763 -17.34 -0.10 2.08
CA GLN A 763 -16.53 -0.11 3.32
C GLN A 763 -17.15 -0.92 4.46
N THR A 764 -18.46 -1.21 4.40
CA THR A 764 -19.15 -2.10 5.35
C THR A 764 -18.61 -3.53 5.35
N ARG A 765 -17.74 -3.93 4.43
CA ARG A 765 -16.98 -5.20 4.49
C ARG A 765 -15.82 -5.16 5.50
N GLU A 766 -15.27 -3.98 5.75
CA GLU A 766 -13.96 -3.80 6.40
C GLU A 766 -14.06 -3.81 7.94
N GLN A 767 -12.95 -4.16 8.59
CA GLN A 767 -12.82 -4.30 10.05
C GLN A 767 -13.38 -3.11 10.85
N HIS A 768 -13.21 -1.89 10.35
CA HIS A 768 -13.62 -0.65 11.04
C HIS A 768 -15.15 -0.45 11.11
N ILE A 769 -15.94 -1.28 10.42
CA ILE A 769 -17.41 -1.30 10.52
C ILE A 769 -17.92 -2.66 10.99
N ARG A 770 -17.37 -3.78 10.50
CA ARG A 770 -17.90 -5.12 10.77
C ARG A 770 -17.17 -5.95 11.83
N ARG A 771 -16.02 -5.48 12.36
CA ARG A 771 -15.27 -6.14 13.46
C ARG A 771 -15.06 -7.64 13.17
N ASP A 772 -15.49 -8.53 14.07
CA ASP A 772 -15.47 -10.00 13.95
C ASP A 772 -16.13 -10.54 12.68
N LYS A 773 -17.02 -9.77 12.05
CA LYS A 773 -17.79 -10.17 10.86
C LYS A 773 -17.23 -9.56 9.58
N ALA A 774 -16.06 -8.93 9.61
CA ALA A 774 -15.44 -8.36 8.41
C ALA A 774 -15.07 -9.45 7.39
N THR A 775 -14.74 -9.06 6.15
CA THR A 775 -14.23 -10.02 5.14
C THR A 775 -12.78 -10.40 5.36
N SER A 776 -12.03 -9.57 6.08
CA SER A 776 -10.61 -9.72 6.42
C SER A 776 -10.29 -8.82 7.63
N ASN A 777 -9.21 -9.12 8.35
CA ASN A 777 -8.66 -8.23 9.38
C ASN A 777 -7.80 -7.09 8.82
N ILE A 778 -7.50 -7.07 7.52
CA ILE A 778 -6.58 -6.09 6.90
C ILE A 778 -7.01 -4.62 7.16
N CYS A 779 -6.04 -3.76 7.47
CA CYS A 779 -6.25 -2.34 7.71
C CYS A 779 -5.24 -1.50 6.92
N THR A 780 -3.98 -1.42 7.35
CA THR A 780 -2.87 -1.02 6.48
C THR A 780 -2.73 -2.06 5.35
N ALA A 781 -2.49 -1.61 4.12
CA ALA A 781 -2.21 -2.47 2.97
C ALA A 781 -0.90 -1.98 2.30
N GLN A 782 -0.85 -1.88 0.97
CA GLN A 782 0.38 -1.54 0.22
C GLN A 782 0.13 -0.41 -0.80
N ALA A 783 -0.62 0.62 -0.38
CA ALA A 783 -1.18 1.64 -1.27
C ALA A 783 -0.13 2.43 -2.09
N LEU A 784 1.00 2.82 -1.49
CA LEU A 784 2.08 3.53 -2.20
C LEU A 784 2.67 2.68 -3.33
N LEU A 785 2.81 1.38 -3.10
CA LEU A 785 3.41 0.43 -4.04
C LEU A 785 2.43 0.06 -5.16
N ALA A 786 1.13 -0.01 -4.85
CA ALA A 786 0.07 -0.10 -5.84
C ALA A 786 0.04 1.13 -6.75
N ASN A 787 0.33 2.32 -6.21
CA ASN A 787 0.47 3.54 -7.01
C ASN A 787 1.74 3.51 -7.89
N MET A 788 2.86 2.99 -7.41
CA MET A 788 4.07 2.80 -8.23
C MET A 788 3.81 1.84 -9.40
N ALA A 789 3.22 0.67 -9.15
CA ALA A 789 2.88 -0.30 -10.19
C ALA A 789 1.84 0.23 -11.20
N ALA A 790 0.86 1.00 -10.75
CA ALA A 790 -0.09 1.69 -11.64
C ALA A 790 0.61 2.73 -12.52
N MET A 791 1.58 3.48 -11.97
CA MET A 791 2.33 4.49 -12.72
C MET A 791 3.33 3.88 -13.69
N TYR A 792 3.90 2.72 -13.36
CA TYR A 792 4.71 1.92 -14.28
C TYR A 792 3.88 1.50 -15.50
N ALA A 793 2.70 0.92 -15.30
CA ALA A 793 1.80 0.58 -16.40
C ALA A 793 1.29 1.80 -17.19
N VAL A 794 1.08 2.96 -16.55
CA VAL A 794 0.74 4.22 -17.23
C VAL A 794 1.90 4.76 -18.07
N TYR A 795 3.15 4.56 -17.64
CA TYR A 795 4.34 5.04 -18.33
C TYR A 795 4.72 4.16 -19.53
N HIS A 796 4.66 2.83 -19.37
CA HIS A 796 5.00 1.89 -20.44
C HIS A 796 3.84 1.61 -21.42
N GLY A 797 2.59 1.69 -20.96
CA GLY A 797 1.42 1.28 -21.73
C GLY A 797 1.42 -0.22 -22.11
N PRO A 798 0.40 -0.69 -22.85
CA PRO A 798 0.30 -2.11 -23.22
C PRO A 798 1.49 -2.59 -24.07
N GLU A 799 1.91 -1.82 -25.08
CA GLU A 799 3.00 -2.21 -25.97
C GLU A 799 4.39 -2.15 -25.31
N GLY A 800 4.63 -1.21 -24.38
CA GLY A 800 5.88 -1.18 -23.62
C GLY A 800 6.01 -2.36 -22.67
N LEU A 801 4.94 -2.69 -21.93
CA LEU A 801 4.91 -3.87 -21.06
C LEU A 801 5.09 -5.18 -21.86
N LYS A 802 4.43 -5.28 -23.02
CA LYS A 802 4.58 -6.40 -23.96
C LYS A 802 6.00 -6.51 -24.52
N THR A 803 6.65 -5.39 -24.84
CA THR A 803 8.04 -5.35 -25.30
C THR A 803 9.00 -5.86 -24.21
N ILE A 804 8.79 -5.46 -22.96
CA ILE A 804 9.56 -5.96 -21.80
C ILE A 804 9.34 -7.47 -21.64
N SER A 805 8.09 -7.92 -21.66
CA SER A 805 7.71 -9.34 -21.53
C SER A 805 8.33 -10.20 -22.65
N GLN A 806 8.28 -9.75 -23.90
CA GLN A 806 8.91 -10.41 -25.05
C GLN A 806 10.44 -10.45 -24.93
N ARG A 807 11.08 -9.40 -24.42
CA ARG A 807 12.53 -9.39 -24.15
C ARG A 807 12.91 -10.43 -23.10
N VAL A 808 12.18 -10.48 -21.98
CA VAL A 808 12.44 -11.45 -20.89
C VAL A 808 12.26 -12.88 -21.39
N HIS A 809 11.16 -13.16 -22.10
CA HIS A 809 10.90 -14.46 -22.73
C HIS A 809 12.00 -14.86 -23.73
N GLY A 810 12.45 -13.91 -24.55
CA GLY A 810 13.53 -14.13 -25.53
C GLY A 810 14.88 -14.49 -24.89
N LEU A 811 15.21 -13.89 -23.73
CA LEU A 811 16.44 -14.22 -22.98
C LEU A 811 16.36 -15.62 -22.36
N ALA A 812 15.23 -15.98 -21.74
CA ALA A 812 14.97 -17.33 -21.24
C ALA A 812 14.98 -18.38 -22.37
N GLY A 813 14.44 -18.03 -23.53
CA GLY A 813 14.49 -18.84 -24.75
C GLY A 813 15.92 -19.06 -25.27
N ALA A 814 16.74 -18.01 -25.35
CA ALA A 814 18.13 -18.12 -25.78
C ALA A 814 18.94 -19.00 -24.82
N PHE A 815 18.70 -18.88 -23.51
CA PHE A 815 19.28 -19.75 -22.49
C PHE A 815 18.87 -21.23 -22.69
N ALA A 816 17.58 -21.50 -22.86
CA ALA A 816 17.06 -22.85 -23.09
C ALA A 816 17.62 -23.49 -24.38
N VAL A 817 17.81 -22.72 -25.45
CA VAL A 817 18.47 -23.17 -26.69
C VAL A 817 19.96 -23.47 -26.45
N GLY A 818 20.67 -22.57 -25.76
CA GLY A 818 22.10 -22.75 -25.47
C GLY A 818 22.39 -23.96 -24.59
N LEU A 819 21.60 -24.19 -23.53
CA LEU A 819 21.73 -25.39 -22.71
C LEU A 819 21.49 -26.68 -23.50
N LYS A 820 20.49 -26.70 -24.40
CA LYS A 820 20.26 -27.83 -25.32
C LYS A 820 21.45 -28.06 -26.26
N LYS A 821 22.17 -26.99 -26.68
CA LYS A 821 23.41 -27.09 -27.46
C LYS A 821 24.66 -27.48 -26.66
N LEU A 822 24.72 -27.21 -25.35
CA LEU A 822 25.79 -27.74 -24.49
C LEU A 822 25.71 -29.28 -24.36
N GLY A 823 24.50 -29.85 -24.44
CA GLY A 823 24.27 -31.29 -24.37
C GLY A 823 24.60 -31.94 -23.01
N THR A 824 24.88 -31.13 -21.98
CA THR A 824 25.28 -31.57 -20.64
C THR A 824 24.11 -31.70 -19.65
N VAL A 825 22.92 -31.22 -20.01
CA VAL A 825 21.77 -31.03 -19.11
C VAL A 825 20.44 -31.26 -19.82
N GLU A 826 19.40 -31.66 -19.08
CA GLU A 826 18.04 -31.83 -19.61
C GLU A 826 17.20 -30.57 -19.32
N VAL A 827 16.91 -29.77 -20.34
CA VAL A 827 16.01 -28.62 -20.23
C VAL A 827 14.56 -29.06 -20.41
N GLN A 828 13.62 -28.49 -19.66
CA GLN A 828 12.20 -28.83 -19.75
C GLN A 828 11.63 -28.85 -21.18
N SER A 829 10.70 -29.77 -21.41
CA SER A 829 9.89 -29.89 -22.63
C SER A 829 8.60 -29.07 -22.58
N LEU A 830 8.08 -28.80 -21.39
CA LEU A 830 6.90 -27.94 -21.19
C LEU A 830 7.22 -26.49 -21.57
N PRO A 831 6.25 -25.73 -22.12
CA PRO A 831 6.44 -24.33 -22.43
C PRO A 831 6.61 -23.50 -21.15
N PHE A 832 7.27 -22.35 -21.26
CA PHE A 832 7.56 -21.46 -20.14
C PHE A 832 7.42 -19.98 -20.56
N PHE A 833 7.29 -19.09 -19.58
CA PHE A 833 7.42 -17.65 -19.80
C PHE A 833 8.86 -17.18 -19.62
N ASP A 834 9.31 -17.00 -18.37
CA ASP A 834 10.62 -16.45 -18.03
C ASP A 834 11.51 -17.41 -17.22
N THR A 835 10.95 -18.54 -16.78
CA THR A 835 11.60 -19.43 -15.81
C THR A 835 11.83 -20.79 -16.45
N VAL A 836 13.06 -21.27 -16.41
CA VAL A 836 13.49 -22.50 -17.08
C VAL A 836 13.94 -23.52 -16.05
N LYS A 837 13.20 -24.64 -15.92
CA LYS A 837 13.64 -25.85 -15.20
C LYS A 837 14.65 -26.64 -16.03
N VAL A 838 15.73 -27.04 -15.35
CA VAL A 838 16.86 -27.79 -15.90
C VAL A 838 17.20 -28.91 -14.93
N LYS A 839 17.22 -30.16 -15.40
CA LYS A 839 17.85 -31.27 -14.66
C LYS A 839 19.32 -31.37 -14.99
N VAL A 840 20.11 -31.63 -13.97
CA VAL A 840 21.58 -31.59 -13.96
C VAL A 840 22.10 -32.76 -13.14
N ALA A 841 23.37 -33.16 -13.37
CA ALA A 841 23.97 -34.25 -12.59
C ALA A 841 24.27 -33.86 -11.12
N ASP A 842 24.52 -32.57 -10.88
CA ASP A 842 24.78 -31.97 -9.57
C ASP A 842 24.33 -30.50 -9.60
N ALA A 843 23.32 -30.16 -8.80
CA ALA A 843 22.79 -28.81 -8.69
C ALA A 843 23.69 -27.87 -7.86
N HIS A 844 24.41 -28.41 -6.88
CA HIS A 844 25.31 -27.64 -6.03
C HIS A 844 26.55 -27.20 -6.80
N ALA A 845 27.17 -28.09 -7.58
CA ALA A 845 28.34 -27.75 -8.41
C ALA A 845 28.08 -26.59 -9.39
N ILE A 846 26.87 -26.54 -9.97
CA ILE A 846 26.46 -25.46 -10.89
C ILE A 846 26.09 -24.19 -10.12
N SER A 847 25.44 -24.31 -8.95
CA SER A 847 25.18 -23.15 -8.08
C SER A 847 26.49 -22.50 -7.59
N ASP A 848 27.48 -23.30 -7.19
CA ASP A 848 28.82 -22.84 -6.82
C ASP A 848 29.54 -22.14 -7.97
N ALA A 849 29.39 -22.64 -9.21
CA ALA A 849 29.94 -22.00 -10.39
C ALA A 849 29.22 -20.68 -10.73
N ALA A 850 27.91 -20.59 -10.48
CA ALA A 850 27.11 -19.39 -10.65
C ALA A 850 27.42 -18.31 -9.59
N ASN A 851 27.56 -18.71 -8.31
CA ASN A 851 27.95 -17.84 -7.20
C ASN A 851 29.32 -17.20 -7.45
N LYS A 852 30.29 -17.97 -7.98
CA LYS A 852 31.62 -17.47 -8.39
C LYS A 852 31.58 -16.46 -9.56
N LEU A 853 30.44 -16.33 -10.24
CA LEU A 853 30.17 -15.35 -11.30
C LEU A 853 29.21 -14.23 -10.83
N GLY A 854 28.87 -14.17 -9.53
CA GLY A 854 27.97 -13.17 -8.95
C GLY A 854 26.48 -13.43 -9.24
N LEU A 855 26.09 -14.68 -9.52
CA LEU A 855 24.73 -15.07 -9.87
C LEU A 855 24.14 -16.04 -8.83
N ASN A 856 22.93 -15.77 -8.34
CA ASN A 856 22.17 -16.74 -7.55
C ASN A 856 21.20 -17.53 -8.45
N LEU A 857 21.09 -18.84 -8.23
CA LEU A 857 20.14 -19.74 -8.89
C LEU A 857 19.22 -20.38 -7.85
N ARG A 858 18.04 -20.87 -8.26
CA ARG A 858 17.20 -21.70 -7.38
C ARG A 858 17.52 -23.18 -7.55
N LEU A 859 18.04 -23.79 -6.49
CA LEU A 859 18.07 -25.24 -6.34
C LEU A 859 16.68 -25.70 -5.88
N VAL A 860 16.09 -26.67 -6.58
CA VAL A 860 14.82 -27.32 -6.19
C VAL A 860 15.10 -28.62 -5.45
N ASP A 861 16.05 -29.39 -5.97
CA ASP A 861 16.62 -30.60 -5.36
C ASP A 861 18.08 -30.75 -5.82
N SER A 862 18.76 -31.82 -5.40
CA SER A 862 20.19 -32.06 -5.74
C SER A 862 20.48 -32.26 -7.23
N SER A 863 19.44 -32.45 -8.05
CA SER A 863 19.49 -32.68 -9.50
C SER A 863 18.65 -31.68 -10.32
N THR A 864 17.92 -30.75 -9.69
CA THR A 864 17.03 -29.80 -10.38
C THR A 864 17.36 -28.35 -10.02
N ILE A 865 17.59 -27.52 -11.04
CA ILE A 865 17.70 -26.06 -10.94
C ILE A 865 16.54 -25.42 -11.70
N THR A 866 16.03 -24.27 -11.21
CA THR A 866 15.22 -23.34 -12.01
C THR A 866 15.94 -22.00 -12.13
N VAL A 867 15.91 -21.40 -13.33
CA VAL A 867 16.54 -20.11 -13.63
C VAL A 867 15.46 -19.14 -14.12
N SER A 868 15.13 -18.13 -13.31
CA SER A 868 14.07 -17.14 -13.57
C SER A 868 14.64 -15.84 -14.10
N PHE A 869 14.25 -15.46 -15.32
CA PHE A 869 14.73 -14.28 -16.04
C PHE A 869 13.88 -13.05 -15.72
N ASP A 870 14.48 -11.86 -15.81
CA ASP A 870 13.80 -10.61 -15.46
C ASP A 870 14.14 -9.45 -16.41
N GLU A 871 13.43 -8.33 -16.26
CA GLU A 871 13.56 -7.14 -17.11
C GLU A 871 15.01 -6.64 -17.18
N THR A 872 15.72 -6.72 -16.06
CA THR A 872 17.09 -6.22 -15.90
C THR A 872 18.14 -7.15 -16.50
N THR A 873 17.74 -8.34 -17.00
CA THR A 873 18.67 -9.35 -17.48
C THR A 873 19.32 -8.93 -18.81
N THR A 874 20.63 -9.14 -18.93
CA THR A 874 21.42 -8.82 -20.13
C THR A 874 21.86 -10.09 -20.86
N LEU A 875 22.24 -9.95 -22.14
CA LEU A 875 22.84 -11.06 -22.91
C LEU A 875 24.13 -11.58 -22.27
N GLU A 876 24.92 -10.68 -21.66
CA GLU A 876 26.16 -11.06 -20.96
C GLU A 876 25.87 -11.89 -19.70
N ASP A 877 24.75 -11.64 -19.00
CA ASP A 877 24.34 -12.49 -17.87
C ASP A 877 23.96 -13.90 -18.34
N VAL A 878 23.35 -14.02 -19.52
CA VAL A 878 23.09 -15.33 -20.14
C VAL A 878 24.40 -16.04 -20.53
N ASP A 879 25.39 -15.29 -21.03
CA ASP A 879 26.73 -15.83 -21.31
C ASP A 879 27.49 -16.23 -20.03
N LYS A 880 27.23 -15.59 -18.87
CA LYS A 880 27.71 -16.05 -17.55
C LYS A 880 26.98 -17.32 -17.11
N LEU A 881 25.66 -17.41 -17.31
CA LEU A 881 24.89 -18.63 -17.03
C LEU A 881 25.41 -19.83 -17.86
N PHE A 882 25.70 -19.66 -19.15
CA PHE A 882 26.31 -20.73 -19.95
C PHE A 882 27.67 -21.19 -19.38
N LYS A 883 28.51 -20.28 -18.89
CA LYS A 883 29.80 -20.63 -18.25
C LYS A 883 29.61 -21.42 -16.96
N ALA A 884 28.60 -21.09 -16.14
CA ALA A 884 28.26 -21.84 -14.94
C ALA A 884 27.80 -23.28 -15.26
N PHE A 885 26.84 -23.43 -16.18
CA PHE A 885 26.32 -24.74 -16.59
C PHE A 885 27.30 -25.58 -17.43
N ALA A 886 28.34 -24.96 -18.00
CA ALA A 886 29.42 -25.66 -18.70
C ALA A 886 30.50 -26.24 -17.75
N LEU A 887 30.54 -25.81 -16.48
CA LEU A 887 31.51 -26.27 -15.46
C LEU A 887 32.97 -26.27 -15.96
N GLY A 888 33.38 -25.16 -16.59
CA GLY A 888 34.73 -24.97 -17.13
C GLY A 888 34.99 -25.52 -18.53
N LYS A 889 34.02 -26.22 -19.15
CA LYS A 889 34.09 -26.57 -20.58
C LYS A 889 33.94 -25.31 -21.45
N PRO A 890 34.55 -25.26 -22.65
CA PRO A 890 34.33 -24.16 -23.59
C PRO A 890 32.87 -24.05 -24.03
N VAL A 891 32.35 -22.83 -24.08
CA VAL A 891 31.03 -22.51 -24.66
C VAL A 891 31.27 -21.97 -26.08
N PRO A 892 30.86 -22.67 -27.15
CA PRO A 892 31.22 -22.31 -28.53
C PRO A 892 30.27 -21.29 -29.19
N PHE A 893 29.45 -20.59 -28.40
CA PHE A 893 28.44 -19.64 -28.84
C PHE A 893 28.19 -18.56 -27.77
N THR A 894 27.45 -17.52 -28.13
CA THR A 894 26.91 -16.51 -27.19
C THR A 894 25.40 -16.43 -27.28
N ALA A 895 24.74 -15.88 -26.25
CA ALA A 895 23.30 -15.64 -26.25
C ALA A 895 22.86 -14.74 -27.43
N ALA A 896 23.71 -13.78 -27.82
CA ALA A 896 23.49 -12.96 -29.01
C ALA A 896 23.47 -13.78 -30.31
N SER A 897 24.38 -14.76 -30.45
CA SER A 897 24.42 -15.65 -31.62
C SER A 897 23.25 -16.65 -31.67
N LEU A 898 22.67 -17.00 -30.53
CA LEU A 898 21.53 -17.92 -30.44
C LEU A 898 20.16 -17.25 -30.53
N ALA A 899 20.07 -15.94 -30.30
CA ALA A 899 18.80 -15.21 -30.35
C ALA A 899 17.99 -15.41 -31.66
N PRO A 900 18.59 -15.50 -32.87
CA PRO A 900 17.86 -15.80 -34.11
C PRO A 900 17.29 -17.22 -34.19
N GLU A 901 17.74 -18.15 -33.35
CA GLU A 901 17.28 -19.55 -33.33
C GLU A 901 16.10 -19.76 -32.36
N VAL A 902 15.82 -18.78 -31.48
CA VAL A 902 14.75 -18.86 -30.48
C VAL A 902 13.38 -18.92 -31.15
N GLN A 903 12.78 -20.11 -31.15
CA GLN A 903 11.41 -20.30 -31.60
C GLN A 903 10.40 -19.82 -30.54
N PRO A 904 9.19 -19.40 -30.93
CA PRO A 904 8.12 -19.09 -29.98
C PRO A 904 7.83 -20.32 -29.09
N ALA A 905 8.13 -20.22 -27.79
CA ALA A 905 7.98 -21.33 -26.87
C ALA A 905 6.58 -21.41 -26.23
N ILE A 906 5.74 -20.39 -26.41
CA ILE A 906 4.34 -20.37 -25.95
C ILE A 906 3.42 -20.91 -27.07
N PRO A 907 2.65 -21.99 -26.84
CA PRO A 907 1.69 -22.52 -27.80
C PRO A 907 0.54 -21.54 -28.09
N SER A 908 0.02 -21.54 -29.32
CA SER A 908 -1.02 -20.58 -29.76
C SER A 908 -2.25 -20.50 -28.85
N GLY A 909 -2.77 -21.64 -28.37
CA GLY A 909 -3.92 -21.67 -27.44
C GLY A 909 -3.65 -21.10 -26.03
N LEU A 910 -2.38 -20.80 -25.72
CA LEU A 910 -1.91 -20.20 -24.47
C LEU A 910 -1.34 -18.78 -24.67
N THR A 911 -1.26 -18.31 -25.91
CA THR A 911 -0.90 -16.93 -26.26
C THR A 911 -2.07 -15.99 -26.01
N ARG A 912 -1.79 -14.76 -25.58
CA ARG A 912 -2.81 -13.71 -25.39
C ARG A 912 -3.28 -13.14 -26.73
N GLU A 913 -4.56 -13.30 -27.03
CA GLU A 913 -5.23 -12.63 -28.15
C GLU A 913 -5.99 -11.36 -27.70
N SER A 914 -6.39 -11.26 -26.42
CA SER A 914 -7.16 -10.12 -25.91
C SER A 914 -6.30 -8.88 -25.66
N THR A 915 -6.86 -7.71 -25.99
CA THR A 915 -6.26 -6.41 -25.65
C THR A 915 -6.36 -6.12 -24.14
N PHE A 916 -5.48 -5.26 -23.65
CA PHE A 916 -5.41 -4.82 -22.25
C PHE A 916 -4.99 -3.34 -22.21
N LEU A 917 -5.31 -2.64 -21.12
CA LEU A 917 -4.93 -1.23 -20.88
C LEU A 917 -5.42 -0.29 -21.98
N THR A 918 -6.62 -0.53 -22.51
CA THR A 918 -7.23 0.27 -23.59
C THR A 918 -7.76 1.62 -23.11
N HIS A 919 -7.89 1.81 -21.79
CA HIS A 919 -8.30 3.08 -21.21
C HIS A 919 -7.25 4.18 -21.51
N PRO A 920 -7.64 5.41 -21.91
CA PRO A 920 -6.69 6.45 -22.33
C PRO A 920 -5.60 6.79 -21.32
N ILE A 921 -5.80 6.53 -20.02
CA ILE A 921 -4.80 6.78 -18.99
C ILE A 921 -3.47 6.05 -19.24
N PHE A 922 -3.51 4.82 -19.79
CA PHE A 922 -2.33 4.03 -20.09
C PHE A 922 -1.72 4.35 -21.48
N ASN A 923 -2.26 5.36 -22.16
CA ASN A 923 -1.96 5.71 -23.55
C ASN A 923 -1.73 7.22 -23.75
N SER A 924 -1.53 7.99 -22.66
CA SER A 924 -1.43 9.46 -22.68
C SER A 924 -0.21 10.05 -21.95
N TYR A 925 0.64 9.23 -21.34
CA TYR A 925 1.67 9.69 -20.39
C TYR A 925 3.02 8.95 -20.56
N HIS A 926 3.38 8.63 -21.80
CA HIS A 926 4.57 7.81 -22.12
C HIS A 926 5.89 8.60 -22.16
N THR A 927 5.86 9.93 -22.32
CA THR A 927 7.09 10.73 -22.13
C THR A 927 7.28 11.07 -20.65
N GLU A 928 8.53 11.13 -20.19
CA GLU A 928 8.86 11.43 -18.79
C GLU A 928 8.21 12.74 -18.31
N HIS A 929 8.16 13.74 -19.19
CA HIS A 929 7.60 15.06 -18.86
C HIS A 929 6.06 15.05 -18.78
N GLU A 930 5.38 14.15 -19.50
CA GLU A 930 3.94 13.95 -19.38
C GLU A 930 3.60 13.16 -18.12
N LEU A 931 4.34 12.09 -17.80
CA LEU A 931 4.19 11.36 -16.54
C LEU A 931 4.45 12.27 -15.34
N LEU A 932 5.52 13.06 -15.36
CA LEU A 932 5.83 14.05 -14.32
C LEU A 932 4.67 15.03 -14.09
N ARG A 933 4.06 15.53 -15.17
CA ARG A 933 2.86 16.38 -15.11
C ARG A 933 1.66 15.62 -14.55
N TYR A 934 1.49 14.34 -14.86
CA TYR A 934 0.41 13.52 -14.33
C TYR A 934 0.56 13.26 -12.82
N ILE A 935 1.75 12.83 -12.38
CA ILE A 935 2.10 12.65 -10.97
C ILE A 935 1.89 13.97 -10.19
N HIS A 936 2.32 15.11 -10.75
CA HIS A 936 2.08 16.43 -10.16
C HIS A 936 0.58 16.81 -10.09
N LYS A 937 -0.19 16.50 -11.14
CA LYS A 937 -1.65 16.70 -11.20
C LYS A 937 -2.39 15.83 -10.17
N LEU A 938 -1.85 14.68 -9.76
CA LEU A 938 -2.46 13.85 -8.72
C LEU A 938 -2.10 14.34 -7.31
N GLN A 939 -0.82 14.55 -6.99
CA GLN A 939 -0.42 15.02 -5.65
C GLN A 939 -1.09 16.36 -5.27
N SER A 940 -1.34 17.24 -6.25
CA SER A 940 -2.00 18.54 -6.01
C SER A 940 -3.49 18.45 -5.63
N LYS A 941 -4.07 17.24 -5.63
CA LYS A 941 -5.43 16.96 -5.11
C LYS A 941 -5.42 16.36 -3.70
N ASP A 942 -4.26 16.05 -3.16
CA ASP A 942 -4.07 15.24 -1.95
C ASP A 942 -3.49 16.09 -0.81
N LEU A 943 -4.19 16.14 0.33
CA LEU A 943 -3.65 16.75 1.54
C LEU A 943 -2.72 15.76 2.24
N SER A 944 -1.47 16.19 2.45
CA SER A 944 -0.36 15.44 3.04
C SER A 944 0.33 16.26 4.14
N LEU A 945 1.31 15.68 4.87
CA LEU A 945 2.05 16.41 5.92
C LEU A 945 2.93 17.55 5.36
N CYS A 946 3.17 17.60 4.05
CA CYS A 946 3.75 18.77 3.38
C CYS A 946 2.90 20.04 3.48
N HIS A 947 1.61 19.90 3.82
CA HIS A 947 0.61 20.97 3.79
C HIS A 947 0.20 21.43 5.20
N SER A 948 -0.08 20.49 6.10
CA SER A 948 -0.50 20.76 7.48
C SER A 948 -0.39 19.51 8.35
N MET A 949 -0.52 19.68 9.67
CA MET A 949 -0.85 18.59 10.59
C MET A 949 -2.10 17.83 10.11
N ILE A 950 -2.06 16.49 10.19
CA ILE A 950 -3.20 15.59 9.95
C ILE A 950 -3.51 14.89 11.29
N PRO A 951 -4.38 15.45 12.15
CA PRO A 951 -4.58 14.95 13.52
C PRO A 951 -5.49 13.71 13.58
N LEU A 952 -5.08 12.61 12.94
CA LEU A 952 -5.81 11.34 12.97
C LEU A 952 -5.44 10.53 14.22
N GLY A 953 -6.41 10.38 15.13
CA GLY A 953 -6.31 9.52 16.32
C GLY A 953 -5.98 8.07 15.95
N SER A 954 -5.21 7.39 16.81
CA SER A 954 -4.66 6.03 16.58
C SER A 954 -3.87 5.85 15.27
N CYS A 955 -3.50 6.93 14.55
CA CYS A 955 -2.69 6.87 13.34
C CYS A 955 -1.28 7.45 13.51
N THR A 956 -1.05 8.28 14.54
CA THR A 956 0.26 8.87 14.88
C THR A 956 0.96 9.48 13.66
N MET A 957 0.35 10.52 13.08
CA MET A 957 0.86 11.23 11.90
C MET A 957 2.05 12.14 12.26
N LYS A 958 3.17 11.52 12.69
CA LYS A 958 4.44 12.17 13.05
C LYS A 958 5.30 12.49 11.83
N LEU A 959 6.47 13.08 12.06
CA LEU A 959 7.49 13.26 11.02
C LEU A 959 7.94 11.88 10.49
N ASN A 960 7.95 11.75 9.16
CA ASN A 960 8.77 10.79 8.43
C ASN A 960 9.95 11.61 7.87
N ALA A 961 11.14 11.49 8.46
CA ALA A 961 12.27 12.38 8.16
C ALA A 961 13.01 11.94 6.90
N THR A 962 13.55 12.90 6.15
CA THR A 962 14.37 12.62 4.95
C THR A 962 15.54 11.68 5.27
N THR A 963 16.18 11.86 6.44
CA THR A 963 17.29 11.02 6.93
C THR A 963 16.88 9.56 7.18
N GLU A 964 15.64 9.32 7.62
CA GLU A 964 15.05 7.98 7.81
C GLU A 964 14.65 7.36 6.45
N MET A 965 14.19 8.19 5.50
CA MET A 965 13.72 7.77 4.19
C MET A 965 14.83 7.49 3.17
N MET A 966 15.97 8.19 3.26
CA MET A 966 17.06 8.09 2.27
C MET A 966 17.60 6.66 2.04
N PRO A 967 17.82 5.82 3.07
CA PRO A 967 18.32 4.45 2.86
C PRO A 967 17.34 3.52 2.14
N VAL A 968 16.04 3.84 2.15
CA VAL A 968 14.97 2.98 1.60
C VAL A 968 15.03 2.86 0.07
N THR A 969 15.80 3.73 -0.60
CA THR A 969 16.03 3.70 -2.06
C THR A 969 17.47 3.34 -2.46
N TRP A 970 18.29 2.81 -1.55
CA TRP A 970 19.67 2.40 -1.86
C TRP A 970 19.76 0.96 -2.40
N PRO A 971 20.46 0.71 -3.53
CA PRO A 971 20.61 -0.62 -4.15
C PRO A 971 20.99 -1.76 -3.19
N SER A 972 21.89 -1.51 -2.23
CA SER A 972 22.28 -2.49 -1.22
C SER A 972 21.14 -3.02 -0.33
N PHE A 973 20.00 -2.34 -0.31
CA PHE A 973 18.77 -2.80 0.34
C PHE A 973 17.70 -3.16 -0.70
N THR A 974 17.51 -2.32 -1.73
CA THR A 974 16.42 -2.49 -2.71
C THR A 974 16.60 -3.67 -3.67
N ASP A 975 17.84 -4.06 -3.96
CA ASP A 975 18.16 -4.96 -5.08
C ASP A 975 18.54 -6.38 -4.61
N ILE A 976 18.49 -6.65 -3.30
CA ILE A 976 18.69 -7.98 -2.72
C ILE A 976 17.40 -8.80 -2.85
N HIS A 977 17.50 -10.02 -3.38
CA HIS A 977 16.39 -10.98 -3.45
C HIS A 977 16.11 -11.57 -2.06
N PRO A 978 14.84 -11.70 -1.61
CA PRO A 978 14.51 -12.19 -0.27
C PRO A 978 15.09 -13.56 0.08
N PHE A 979 15.27 -14.43 -0.91
CA PHE A 979 15.81 -15.77 -0.74
C PHE A 979 17.25 -15.88 -1.27
N ALA A 980 18.00 -14.77 -1.30
CA ALA A 980 19.45 -14.80 -1.46
C ALA A 980 20.12 -15.47 -0.24
N PRO A 981 21.27 -16.16 -0.43
CA PRO A 981 22.08 -16.70 0.66
C PRO A 981 22.38 -15.66 1.75
N THR A 982 22.31 -16.07 3.02
CA THR A 982 22.29 -15.17 4.18
C THR A 982 23.58 -14.34 4.31
N GLU A 983 24.72 -14.88 3.88
CA GLU A 983 26.03 -14.24 3.79
C GLU A 983 26.10 -13.10 2.75
N GLN A 984 25.12 -13.01 1.84
CA GLN A 984 24.96 -11.87 0.93
C GLN A 984 24.13 -10.73 1.57
N ALA A 985 23.56 -10.96 2.75
CA ALA A 985 22.63 -10.05 3.43
C ALA A 985 23.09 -9.68 4.85
N GLU A 986 24.39 -9.74 5.17
CA GLU A 986 24.92 -9.49 6.52
C GLU A 986 24.51 -8.13 7.12
N GLY A 987 24.38 -7.09 6.28
CA GLY A 987 23.90 -5.77 6.69
C GLY A 987 22.43 -5.76 7.08
N TYR A 988 21.59 -6.52 6.38
CA TYR A 988 20.21 -6.80 6.82
C TYR A 988 20.18 -7.58 8.13
N GLN A 989 21.01 -8.63 8.25
CA GLN A 989 21.07 -9.45 9.46
C GLN A 989 21.54 -8.67 10.70
N GLU A 990 22.47 -7.72 10.54
CA GLU A 990 22.87 -6.80 11.61
C GLU A 990 21.76 -5.81 11.95
N MET A 991 21.14 -5.19 10.95
CA MET A 991 20.00 -4.28 11.15
C MET A 991 18.82 -4.96 11.86
N PHE A 992 18.52 -6.22 11.55
CA PHE A 992 17.44 -6.98 12.19
C PHE A 992 17.75 -7.32 13.65
N ARG A 993 18.99 -7.70 13.98
CA ARG A 993 19.41 -7.93 15.37
C ARG A 993 19.34 -6.65 16.19
N ASP A 994 19.94 -5.57 15.68
CA ASP A 994 20.02 -4.30 16.41
C ASP A 994 18.63 -3.66 16.59
N LEU A 995 17.75 -3.75 15.59
CA LEU A 995 16.34 -3.37 15.74
C LEU A 995 15.62 -4.28 16.74
N GLY A 996 15.86 -5.59 16.72
CA GLY A 996 15.30 -6.54 17.67
C GLY A 996 15.65 -6.20 19.13
N ASP A 997 16.94 -6.01 19.42
CA ASP A 997 17.44 -5.65 20.75
C ASP A 997 16.87 -4.31 21.26
N LEU A 998 16.79 -3.30 20.39
CA LEU A 998 16.16 -2.02 20.70
C LEU A 998 14.67 -2.19 20.99
N LEU A 999 13.92 -2.96 20.18
CA LEU A 999 12.50 -3.17 20.39
C LEU A 999 12.22 -4.01 21.65
N CYS A 1000 13.02 -5.03 21.96
CA CYS A 1000 13.01 -5.75 23.24
C CYS A 1000 13.15 -4.76 24.41
N THR A 1001 14.15 -3.87 24.34
CA THR A 1001 14.42 -2.85 25.38
C THR A 1001 13.26 -1.88 25.56
N ILE A 1002 12.67 -1.38 24.46
CA ILE A 1002 11.51 -0.46 24.52
C ILE A 1002 10.28 -1.11 25.16
N THR A 1003 10.09 -2.42 24.95
CA THR A 1003 8.82 -3.09 25.25
C THR A 1003 8.86 -4.05 26.43
N GLY A 1004 10.04 -4.38 26.98
CA GLY A 1004 10.18 -5.34 28.07
C GLY A 1004 9.90 -6.78 27.67
N PHE A 1005 10.08 -7.13 26.39
CA PHE A 1005 9.94 -8.48 25.84
C PHE A 1005 11.29 -9.17 25.65
N ASP A 1006 11.26 -10.50 25.59
CA ASP A 1006 12.44 -11.37 25.52
C ASP A 1006 12.88 -11.69 24.08
N SER A 1007 11.98 -11.55 23.10
CA SER A 1007 12.24 -11.84 21.69
C SER A 1007 11.28 -11.09 20.77
N PHE A 1008 11.66 -10.91 19.50
CA PHE A 1008 10.85 -10.28 18.46
C PHE A 1008 10.83 -11.11 17.17
N SER A 1009 9.67 -11.15 16.49
CA SER A 1009 9.60 -11.52 15.07
C SER A 1009 9.26 -10.31 14.22
N LEU A 1010 10.10 -10.05 13.22
CA LEU A 1010 9.93 -8.95 12.27
C LEU A 1010 9.05 -9.32 11.05
N GLN A 1011 8.64 -10.58 10.91
CA GLN A 1011 7.91 -11.08 9.74
C GLN A 1011 6.55 -10.38 9.47
N PRO A 1012 5.70 -10.03 10.46
CA PRO A 1012 4.36 -9.53 10.15
C PRO A 1012 4.39 -8.12 9.53
N ASN A 1013 3.95 -8.01 8.27
CA ASN A 1013 4.02 -6.80 7.44
C ASN A 1013 2.85 -5.80 7.62
N ALA A 1014 2.00 -5.99 8.64
CA ALA A 1014 0.98 -5.01 9.04
C ALA A 1014 0.57 -5.23 10.50
N GLY A 1015 -0.01 -4.21 11.16
CA GLY A 1015 -0.45 -4.35 12.55
C GLY A 1015 -1.44 -5.51 12.75
N ALA A 1016 -2.42 -5.64 11.86
CA ALA A 1016 -3.37 -6.76 11.86
C ALA A 1016 -2.70 -8.13 11.54
N ALA A 1017 -1.57 -8.15 10.82
CA ALA A 1017 -0.79 -9.36 10.65
C ALA A 1017 -0.05 -9.72 11.96
N GLY A 1018 0.44 -8.72 12.70
CA GLY A 1018 1.01 -8.88 14.04
C GLY A 1018 -0.02 -9.34 15.09
N GLU A 1019 -1.24 -8.83 15.05
CA GLU A 1019 -2.36 -9.36 15.86
C GLU A 1019 -2.61 -10.83 15.58
N TYR A 1020 -2.74 -11.21 14.30
CA TYR A 1020 -2.91 -12.61 13.92
C TYR A 1020 -1.73 -13.48 14.38
N ALA A 1021 -0.49 -13.06 14.11
CA ALA A 1021 0.70 -13.81 14.49
C ALA A 1021 0.83 -13.96 16.02
N GLY A 1022 0.58 -12.90 16.79
CA GLY A 1022 0.63 -12.94 18.25
C GLY A 1022 -0.47 -13.79 18.90
N LEU A 1023 -1.66 -13.88 18.28
CA LEU A 1023 -2.72 -14.80 18.71
C LEU A 1023 -2.48 -16.26 18.28
N MET A 1024 -1.63 -16.49 17.28
CA MET A 1024 -1.22 -17.84 16.84
C MET A 1024 0.03 -18.36 17.57
N ALA A 1025 0.89 -17.48 18.09
CA ALA A 1025 2.11 -17.81 18.84
C ALA A 1025 1.81 -18.33 20.26
N ARG A 1026 1.20 -19.52 20.36
CA ARG A 1026 0.76 -20.14 21.61
C ARG A 1026 0.88 -21.67 21.58
N GLY A 1027 1.31 -22.26 22.70
CA GLY A 1027 1.42 -23.72 22.84
C GLY A 1027 0.10 -24.44 23.12
N ASP A 1028 -0.81 -23.83 23.89
CA ASP A 1028 -2.03 -24.51 24.34
C ASP A 1028 -3.20 -24.33 23.37
N ARG A 1029 -3.38 -25.31 22.47
CA ARG A 1029 -4.39 -25.27 21.40
C ARG A 1029 -5.83 -25.57 21.83
N HIS A 1030 -6.09 -26.13 23.03
CA HIS A 1030 -7.49 -26.42 23.43
C HIS A 1030 -8.24 -25.15 23.86
N ARG A 1031 -7.51 -24.16 24.38
CA ARG A 1031 -8.04 -22.85 24.73
C ARG A 1031 -8.40 -22.10 23.45
N ASN A 1032 -9.62 -21.57 23.37
CA ASN A 1032 -10.11 -20.86 22.17
C ASN A 1032 -10.92 -19.60 22.46
N VAL A 1033 -11.14 -19.25 23.73
CA VAL A 1033 -11.86 -18.02 24.11
C VAL A 1033 -10.91 -16.83 24.09
N CYS A 1034 -11.33 -15.77 23.42
CA CYS A 1034 -10.64 -14.48 23.39
C CYS A 1034 -11.55 -13.39 23.96
N ILE A 1035 -11.16 -12.76 25.06
CA ILE A 1035 -11.91 -11.65 25.66
C ILE A 1035 -11.45 -10.33 25.01
N ILE A 1036 -12.40 -9.51 24.55
CA ILE A 1036 -12.11 -8.26 23.82
C ILE A 1036 -13.04 -7.13 24.31
N PRO A 1037 -12.52 -5.99 24.80
CA PRO A 1037 -13.33 -4.82 25.13
C PRO A 1037 -14.06 -4.25 23.90
N VAL A 1038 -15.27 -3.72 24.11
CA VAL A 1038 -16.03 -3.03 23.04
C VAL A 1038 -15.29 -1.82 22.47
N SER A 1039 -14.39 -1.20 23.25
CA SER A 1039 -13.54 -0.08 22.85
C SER A 1039 -12.39 -0.48 21.93
N ALA A 1040 -11.93 -1.74 21.92
CA ALA A 1040 -10.78 -2.18 21.13
C ALA A 1040 -10.96 -1.87 19.63
N HIS A 1041 -9.85 -1.67 18.90
CA HIS A 1041 -9.90 -1.37 17.46
C HIS A 1041 -10.57 -2.52 16.66
N GLY A 1042 -11.05 -2.23 15.44
CA GLY A 1042 -11.86 -3.17 14.67
C GLY A 1042 -11.06 -4.38 14.15
N THR A 1043 -9.74 -4.28 14.09
CA THR A 1043 -8.83 -5.37 13.72
C THR A 1043 -8.80 -6.46 14.77
N ASN A 1044 -8.71 -6.13 16.07
CA ASN A 1044 -8.56 -7.08 17.17
C ASN A 1044 -9.60 -8.24 17.11
N PRO A 1045 -10.93 -7.98 17.02
CA PRO A 1045 -11.92 -9.05 16.87
C PRO A 1045 -11.92 -9.70 15.47
N ALA A 1046 -11.50 -9.01 14.41
CA ALA A 1046 -11.35 -9.64 13.10
C ALA A 1046 -10.16 -10.63 13.08
N SER A 1047 -9.05 -10.28 13.73
CA SER A 1047 -7.86 -11.11 13.94
C SER A 1047 -8.19 -12.33 14.80
N ALA A 1048 -8.91 -12.15 15.92
CA ALA A 1048 -9.36 -13.27 16.76
C ALA A 1048 -10.32 -14.22 16.02
N ALA A 1049 -11.30 -13.70 15.26
CA ALA A 1049 -12.17 -14.52 14.42
C ALA A 1049 -11.40 -15.28 13.34
N MET A 1050 -10.39 -14.64 12.75
CA MET A 1050 -9.46 -15.23 11.76
C MET A 1050 -8.48 -16.26 12.37
N CYS A 1051 -8.32 -16.29 13.69
CA CYS A 1051 -7.65 -17.35 14.45
C CYS A 1051 -8.61 -18.45 14.94
N GLY A 1052 -9.87 -18.47 14.48
CA GLY A 1052 -10.89 -19.42 14.91
C GLY A 1052 -11.37 -19.25 16.37
N MET A 1053 -11.08 -18.10 17.01
CA MET A 1053 -11.37 -17.90 18.44
C MET A 1053 -12.83 -17.53 18.70
N LYS A 1054 -13.38 -18.07 19.80
CA LYS A 1054 -14.67 -17.68 20.37
C LYS A 1054 -14.51 -16.34 21.09
N ILE A 1055 -14.97 -15.26 20.46
CA ILE A 1055 -14.89 -13.91 21.03
C ILE A 1055 -15.93 -13.72 22.15
N VAL A 1056 -15.50 -13.17 23.28
CA VAL A 1056 -16.34 -12.72 24.39
C VAL A 1056 -16.13 -11.22 24.55
N THR A 1057 -17.17 -10.43 24.30
CA THR A 1057 -17.12 -8.96 24.40
C THR A 1057 -17.46 -8.50 25.81
N ILE A 1058 -16.64 -7.60 26.37
CA ILE A 1058 -16.92 -6.92 27.65
C ILE A 1058 -17.10 -5.40 27.44
N GLY A 1059 -17.94 -4.81 28.29
CA GLY A 1059 -18.25 -3.38 28.29
C GLY A 1059 -17.13 -2.49 28.84
N THR A 1060 -17.40 -1.18 28.81
CA THR A 1060 -16.61 -0.15 29.49
C THR A 1060 -17.41 0.46 30.63
N ASP A 1061 -16.72 1.01 31.63
CA ASP A 1061 -17.34 1.81 32.69
C ASP A 1061 -17.89 3.15 32.16
N ALA A 1062 -18.50 3.95 33.04
CA ALA A 1062 -19.05 5.27 32.71
C ALA A 1062 -17.98 6.35 32.44
N LYS A 1063 -16.68 6.07 32.65
CA LYS A 1063 -15.55 6.94 32.33
C LYS A 1063 -14.89 6.56 30.99
N GLY A 1064 -15.12 5.34 30.50
CA GLY A 1064 -14.52 4.79 29.28
C GLY A 1064 -13.39 3.79 29.52
N ASN A 1065 -13.16 3.34 30.74
CA ASN A 1065 -12.20 2.27 31.08
C ASN A 1065 -12.83 0.89 30.85
N ILE A 1066 -12.03 -0.18 30.82
CA ILE A 1066 -12.49 -1.57 30.82
C ILE A 1066 -13.32 -1.86 32.10
N ASN A 1067 -14.48 -2.51 31.95
CA ASN A 1067 -15.23 -2.97 33.11
C ASN A 1067 -14.56 -4.21 33.73
N ILE A 1068 -13.69 -4.00 34.74
CA ILE A 1068 -12.95 -5.06 35.45
C ILE A 1068 -13.90 -6.12 36.04
N GLU A 1069 -15.09 -5.72 36.51
CA GLU A 1069 -16.09 -6.63 37.06
C GLU A 1069 -16.78 -7.49 35.98
N GLU A 1070 -16.81 -7.07 34.72
CA GLU A 1070 -17.20 -7.92 33.58
C GLU A 1070 -16.04 -8.78 33.09
N LEU A 1071 -14.82 -8.22 33.01
CA LEU A 1071 -13.58 -8.93 32.66
C LEU A 1071 -13.39 -10.16 33.55
N LYS A 1072 -13.47 -9.97 34.88
CA LYS A 1072 -13.30 -11.02 35.88
C LYS A 1072 -14.32 -12.13 35.72
N LYS A 1073 -15.61 -11.78 35.61
CA LYS A 1073 -16.70 -12.76 35.38
C LYS A 1073 -16.53 -13.50 34.05
N ALA A 1074 -16.07 -12.82 33.00
CA ALA A 1074 -15.79 -13.43 31.70
C ALA A 1074 -14.58 -14.38 31.76
N ALA A 1075 -13.53 -14.03 32.50
CA ALA A 1075 -12.34 -14.86 32.70
C ALA A 1075 -12.66 -16.10 33.53
N GLU A 1076 -13.30 -15.94 34.70
CA GLU A 1076 -13.74 -17.03 35.58
C GLU A 1076 -14.69 -17.99 34.84
N ALA A 1077 -15.71 -17.47 34.15
CA ALA A 1077 -16.70 -18.29 33.43
C ALA A 1077 -16.15 -18.99 32.17
N ASN A 1078 -14.92 -18.69 31.74
CA ASN A 1078 -14.27 -19.37 30.62
C ASN A 1078 -12.90 -19.96 31.00
N LYS A 1079 -12.53 -20.06 32.29
CA LYS A 1079 -11.18 -20.40 32.77
C LYS A 1079 -10.50 -21.59 32.06
N ASP A 1080 -11.25 -22.67 31.83
CA ASP A 1080 -10.72 -23.88 31.19
C ASP A 1080 -10.51 -23.74 29.67
N ASN A 1081 -11.06 -22.69 29.05
CA ASN A 1081 -11.01 -22.44 27.61
C ASN A 1081 -10.42 -21.05 27.24
N LEU A 1082 -10.07 -20.23 28.24
CA LEU A 1082 -9.54 -18.89 28.08
C LEU A 1082 -8.15 -18.94 27.46
N SER A 1083 -8.01 -18.48 26.22
CA SER A 1083 -6.72 -18.39 25.53
C SER A 1083 -6.10 -17.01 25.66
N ALA A 1084 -6.91 -15.96 25.49
CA ALA A 1084 -6.39 -14.61 25.29
C ALA A 1084 -7.33 -13.52 25.83
N PHE A 1085 -6.73 -12.38 26.15
CA PHE A 1085 -7.38 -11.10 26.33
C PHE A 1085 -6.67 -10.07 25.46
N MET A 1086 -7.40 -9.29 24.65
CA MET A 1086 -6.83 -8.25 23.79
C MET A 1086 -7.13 -6.86 24.35
N VAL A 1087 -6.09 -6.11 24.71
CA VAL A 1087 -6.19 -4.74 25.24
C VAL A 1087 -5.31 -3.77 24.44
N THR A 1088 -5.81 -2.57 24.16
CA THR A 1088 -4.99 -1.45 23.64
C THR A 1088 -4.58 -0.59 24.84
N TYR A 1089 -3.28 -0.27 25.01
CA TYR A 1089 -2.83 0.60 26.11
C TYR A 1089 -1.91 1.75 25.62
N PRO A 1090 -2.10 3.00 26.09
CA PRO A 1090 -3.35 3.50 26.67
C PRO A 1090 -4.54 3.24 25.74
N SER A 1091 -5.76 3.32 26.27
CA SER A 1091 -6.97 2.86 25.58
C SER A 1091 -7.23 3.58 24.26
N THR A 1092 -8.11 3.02 23.42
CA THR A 1092 -8.55 3.68 22.16
C THR A 1092 -9.29 5.00 22.40
N HIS A 1093 -9.73 5.28 23.63
CA HIS A 1093 -10.25 6.58 24.05
C HIS A 1093 -9.16 7.61 24.36
N GLY A 1094 -7.87 7.20 24.39
CA GLY A 1094 -6.73 8.05 24.73
C GLY A 1094 -6.48 8.19 26.24
N VAL A 1095 -6.92 7.21 27.03
CA VAL A 1095 -6.86 7.24 28.51
C VAL A 1095 -5.91 6.16 29.03
N TYR A 1096 -5.05 6.53 29.99
CA TYR A 1096 -4.33 5.56 30.82
C TYR A 1096 -5.28 4.99 31.86
N GLU A 1097 -5.57 3.69 31.75
CA GLU A 1097 -6.44 3.02 32.73
C GLU A 1097 -5.63 2.63 33.97
N GLU A 1098 -6.15 2.98 35.16
CA GLU A 1098 -5.65 2.48 36.44
C GLU A 1098 -6.03 1.00 36.61
N GLY A 1099 -5.17 0.20 37.25
CA GLY A 1099 -5.41 -1.24 37.45
C GLY A 1099 -5.16 -2.12 36.22
N ILE A 1100 -4.41 -1.65 35.22
CA ILE A 1100 -4.01 -2.47 34.06
C ILE A 1100 -3.18 -3.70 34.46
N ASP A 1101 -2.42 -3.61 35.54
CA ASP A 1101 -1.69 -4.69 36.21
C ASP A 1101 -2.65 -5.70 36.88
N GLU A 1102 -3.72 -5.25 37.53
CA GLU A 1102 -4.80 -6.14 38.01
C GLU A 1102 -5.51 -6.84 36.84
N ILE A 1103 -5.80 -6.11 35.77
CA ILE A 1103 -6.41 -6.63 34.52
C ILE A 1103 -5.55 -7.75 33.92
N CYS A 1104 -4.23 -7.56 33.82
CA CYS A 1104 -3.30 -8.60 33.39
C CYS A 1104 -3.35 -9.82 34.32
N LYS A 1105 -3.26 -9.60 35.63
CA LYS A 1105 -3.28 -10.65 36.64
C LYS A 1105 -4.57 -11.48 36.63
N ILE A 1106 -5.74 -10.87 36.44
CA ILE A 1106 -7.04 -11.56 36.34
C ILE A 1106 -7.04 -12.58 35.19
N ILE A 1107 -6.37 -12.29 34.09
CA ILE A 1107 -6.25 -13.18 32.93
C ILE A 1107 -5.25 -14.31 33.20
N HIS A 1108 -4.09 -14.01 33.78
CA HIS A 1108 -3.08 -15.00 34.15
C HIS A 1108 -3.58 -15.99 35.22
N ASP A 1109 -4.26 -15.51 36.26
CA ASP A 1109 -4.88 -16.34 37.31
C ASP A 1109 -5.96 -17.30 36.77
N ASN A 1110 -6.47 -17.04 35.55
CA ASN A 1110 -7.42 -17.87 34.82
C ASN A 1110 -6.80 -18.60 33.60
N GLY A 1111 -5.47 -18.64 33.50
CA GLY A 1111 -4.76 -19.43 32.48
C GLY A 1111 -4.83 -18.87 31.06
N GLY A 1112 -5.21 -17.59 30.90
CA GLY A 1112 -5.15 -16.89 29.63
C GLY A 1112 -3.80 -16.22 29.39
N GLN A 1113 -3.66 -15.60 28.21
CA GLN A 1113 -2.53 -14.74 27.85
C GLN A 1113 -3.00 -13.32 27.57
N VAL A 1114 -2.16 -12.34 27.87
CA VAL A 1114 -2.44 -10.92 27.62
C VAL A 1114 -1.78 -10.49 26.32
N TYR A 1115 -2.61 -10.24 25.30
CA TYR A 1115 -2.22 -9.62 24.05
C TYR A 1115 -2.40 -8.11 24.15
N MET A 1116 -1.34 -7.34 23.95
CA MET A 1116 -1.42 -5.88 23.86
C MET A 1116 -1.38 -5.39 22.41
N ASP A 1117 -2.34 -4.55 22.05
CA ASP A 1117 -2.32 -3.74 20.83
C ASP A 1117 -1.42 -2.51 21.06
N GLY A 1118 -0.22 -2.56 20.50
CA GLY A 1118 0.79 -1.51 20.59
C GLY A 1118 0.61 -0.35 19.61
N ALA A 1119 -0.55 -0.20 18.97
CA ALA A 1119 -0.86 0.95 18.12
C ALA A 1119 -0.65 2.31 18.82
N ASN A 1120 -0.87 2.36 20.13
CA ASN A 1120 -0.78 3.57 20.95
C ASN A 1120 0.58 3.71 21.68
N MET A 1121 1.60 2.89 21.35
CA MET A 1121 2.93 2.92 22.00
C MET A 1121 3.63 4.29 21.97
N ASN A 1122 3.28 5.20 21.05
CA ASN A 1122 3.83 6.57 21.05
C ASN A 1122 3.50 7.37 22.33
N ALA A 1123 2.59 6.90 23.19
CA ALA A 1123 2.40 7.44 24.54
C ALA A 1123 3.30 6.75 25.59
N GLN A 1124 3.70 5.49 25.36
CA GLN A 1124 4.43 4.67 26.34
C GLN A 1124 5.96 4.77 26.25
N VAL A 1125 6.56 4.89 25.06
CA VAL A 1125 8.02 4.76 24.85
C VAL A 1125 8.79 5.69 25.80
N GLY A 1126 9.70 5.12 26.60
CA GLY A 1126 10.52 5.84 27.58
C GLY A 1126 9.83 6.11 28.94
N LEU A 1127 8.53 5.86 29.06
CA LEU A 1127 7.75 6.04 30.31
C LEU A 1127 7.29 4.70 30.91
N THR A 1128 6.94 3.73 30.06
CA THR A 1128 6.51 2.38 30.45
C THR A 1128 6.71 1.39 29.29
N SER A 1129 6.50 0.09 29.56
CA SER A 1129 6.73 -1.01 28.63
C SER A 1129 5.64 -2.09 28.78
N PRO A 1130 5.05 -2.63 27.70
CA PRO A 1130 3.99 -3.64 27.78
C PRO A 1130 4.38 -4.89 28.58
N GLY A 1131 5.60 -5.39 28.39
CA GLY A 1131 6.14 -6.53 29.13
C GLY A 1131 6.51 -6.22 30.59
N TRP A 1132 6.51 -4.95 31.01
CA TRP A 1132 6.56 -4.54 32.42
C TRP A 1132 5.15 -4.46 33.03
N ILE A 1133 4.19 -3.94 32.27
CA ILE A 1133 2.75 -3.88 32.65
C ILE A 1133 2.14 -5.28 32.85
N GLY A 1134 2.66 -6.30 32.16
CA GLY A 1134 2.19 -7.68 32.27
C GLY A 1134 1.59 -8.26 30.98
N ALA A 1135 1.88 -7.67 29.82
CA ALA A 1135 1.57 -8.30 28.53
C ALA A 1135 2.51 -9.49 28.24
N ASP A 1136 1.97 -10.54 27.62
CA ASP A 1136 2.74 -11.71 27.14
C ASP A 1136 3.23 -11.51 25.70
N VAL A 1137 2.46 -10.77 24.89
CA VAL A 1137 2.75 -10.50 23.48
C VAL A 1137 2.17 -9.15 23.06
N CYS A 1138 2.86 -8.44 22.16
CA CYS A 1138 2.43 -7.15 21.61
C CYS A 1138 2.88 -6.99 20.16
N HIS A 1139 2.01 -6.48 19.27
CA HIS A 1139 2.49 -5.95 17.98
C HIS A 1139 2.86 -4.47 18.08
N LEU A 1140 3.76 -3.99 17.23
CA LEU A 1140 4.10 -2.57 17.10
C LEU A 1140 3.75 -2.06 15.70
N ASN A 1141 2.95 -1.00 15.58
CA ASN A 1141 2.83 -0.29 14.30
C ASN A 1141 4.09 0.57 14.08
N LEU A 1142 5.09 0.06 13.34
CA LEU A 1142 6.25 0.90 12.97
C LEU A 1142 5.82 2.12 12.14
N HIS A 1143 4.84 1.93 11.26
CA HIS A 1143 4.13 2.95 10.45
C HIS A 1143 3.17 3.86 11.25
N LYS A 1144 3.46 4.06 12.54
CA LYS A 1144 2.79 4.99 13.46
C LYS A 1144 3.82 5.53 14.46
N THR A 1145 4.39 4.65 15.27
CA THR A 1145 5.28 5.02 16.39
C THR A 1145 6.73 5.20 15.94
N PHE A 1146 7.17 4.46 14.91
CA PHE A 1146 8.58 4.37 14.48
C PHE A 1146 8.75 4.78 13.00
N CYS A 1147 8.15 5.92 12.66
CA CYS A 1147 8.44 6.75 11.49
C CYS A 1147 8.28 6.17 10.07
N ILE A 1148 7.98 4.89 9.87
CA ILE A 1148 7.66 4.34 8.53
C ILE A 1148 6.49 5.13 7.90
N PRO A 1149 6.58 5.56 6.63
CA PRO A 1149 5.60 6.43 6.01
C PRO A 1149 4.23 5.76 5.82
N HIS A 1150 3.17 6.54 6.02
CA HIS A 1150 1.78 6.11 5.92
C HIS A 1150 1.32 5.73 4.50
N GLY A 1151 2.03 6.20 3.46
CA GLY A 1151 1.95 5.71 2.07
C GLY A 1151 0.59 5.85 1.38
N GLY A 1152 -0.29 6.71 1.87
CA GLY A 1152 -1.67 6.80 1.43
C GLY A 1152 -2.57 5.65 1.90
N GLY A 1153 -2.09 4.79 2.81
CA GLY A 1153 -2.77 3.59 3.30
C GLY A 1153 -1.93 2.30 3.22
N GLY A 1154 -0.60 2.43 3.25
CA GLY A 1154 0.37 1.34 3.03
C GLY A 1154 1.63 1.83 2.32
N PRO A 1155 2.86 1.46 2.73
CA PRO A 1155 3.18 0.21 3.43
C PRO A 1155 2.93 0.22 4.93
N GLY A 1156 3.12 -0.95 5.53
CA GLY A 1156 3.22 -1.13 6.97
C GLY A 1156 4.30 -2.13 7.34
N MET A 1157 4.58 -2.18 8.64
CA MET A 1157 5.21 -3.29 9.36
C MET A 1157 4.51 -3.37 10.72
N GLY A 1158 4.36 -4.59 11.24
CA GLY A 1158 3.67 -4.94 12.49
C GLY A 1158 4.41 -5.97 13.33
N PRO A 1159 5.74 -5.84 13.56
CA PRO A 1159 6.53 -6.82 14.29
C PRO A 1159 5.95 -7.11 15.68
N ILE A 1160 6.09 -8.37 16.12
CA ILE A 1160 5.59 -8.82 17.42
C ILE A 1160 6.73 -9.03 18.40
N GLY A 1161 6.62 -8.42 19.58
CA GLY A 1161 7.43 -8.72 20.75
C GLY A 1161 6.71 -9.74 21.63
N VAL A 1162 7.46 -10.69 22.20
CA VAL A 1162 6.91 -11.77 23.01
C VAL A 1162 7.74 -12.05 24.26
N LYS A 1163 7.07 -12.55 25.30
CA LYS A 1163 7.72 -13.14 26.47
C LYS A 1163 8.38 -14.47 26.14
N LYS A 1164 9.40 -14.83 26.92
CA LYS A 1164 10.28 -15.99 26.71
C LYS A 1164 9.57 -17.33 26.47
N HIS A 1165 8.42 -17.56 27.09
CA HIS A 1165 7.63 -18.79 26.93
C HIS A 1165 6.87 -18.87 25.60
N LEU A 1166 6.64 -17.74 24.93
CA LEU A 1166 6.00 -17.68 23.60
C LEU A 1166 7.01 -17.64 22.45
N ALA A 1167 8.28 -17.28 22.72
CA ALA A 1167 9.34 -17.22 21.71
C ALA A 1167 9.51 -18.49 20.83
N PRO A 1168 9.36 -19.73 21.34
CA PRO A 1168 9.41 -20.94 20.52
C PRO A 1168 8.24 -21.11 19.52
N PHE A 1169 7.21 -20.27 19.60
CA PHE A 1169 6.03 -20.28 18.73
C PHE A 1169 5.97 -19.07 17.78
N LEU A 1170 7.06 -18.30 17.67
CA LEU A 1170 7.16 -17.22 16.69
C LEU A 1170 7.15 -17.76 15.24
N PRO A 1171 6.65 -16.98 14.26
CA PRO A 1171 6.62 -17.41 12.86
C PRO A 1171 8.01 -17.72 12.28
N SER A 1172 8.12 -18.88 11.62
CA SER A 1172 9.25 -19.29 10.79
C SER A 1172 8.95 -19.05 9.29
N HIS A 1173 9.79 -19.55 8.38
CA HIS A 1173 9.59 -19.45 6.94
C HIS A 1173 10.00 -20.78 6.26
N PRO A 1174 9.28 -21.28 5.24
CA PRO A 1174 9.59 -22.58 4.61
C PRO A 1174 10.80 -22.55 3.67
N VAL A 1175 11.20 -21.35 3.23
CA VAL A 1175 12.47 -21.14 2.51
C VAL A 1175 13.47 -20.61 3.53
N ASP A 1176 14.26 -21.51 4.09
CA ASP A 1176 15.41 -21.22 4.94
C ASP A 1176 16.65 -21.88 4.32
N LEU A 1177 17.67 -21.07 4.02
CA LEU A 1177 18.93 -21.50 3.43
C LEU A 1177 19.97 -21.91 4.49
N ALA A 1178 19.74 -21.61 5.77
CA ALA A 1178 20.74 -21.79 6.82
C ALA A 1178 20.99 -23.26 7.23
N HIS A 1179 20.08 -24.19 6.94
CA HIS A 1179 20.15 -25.58 7.44
C HIS A 1179 19.70 -26.67 6.46
N LYS A 1180 20.47 -26.87 5.38
CA LYS A 1180 20.57 -28.15 4.63
C LYS A 1180 22.00 -28.51 4.19
N LEU A 1181 22.99 -28.09 4.98
CA LEU A 1181 24.39 -28.58 4.95
C LEU A 1181 24.74 -29.08 6.36
#